data_AF-A0A0N1H7M2-F1
#
_entry.id   AF-A0A0N1H7M2-F1
#
_cell.length_a   1.000
_cell.length_b   1.000
_cell.length_c   1.000
_cell.angle_alpha   90.00
_cell.angle_beta   90.00
_cell.angle_gamma   90.00
#
_symmetry.space_group_name_H-M   'P 1'
#
loop_
_entity.id
_entity.type
_entity.pdbx_description
1 polymer ?
#
loop_
_entity_poly.entity_id
_entity_poly.type
_entity_poly.pdbx_seq_one_letter_code
_entity_poly.pdbx_strand_id
1 'polypeptide(L)'
;MARLTTRSSTRDPSSPDRPASRPTTARCIVIGAGFGGLAAAKTYLQLQPHLSSLHKSTPAATATAQHANDLLILDALSSVGGVWSRDRLYPGLVCQGANGLFEFSDPDISQVDEAAGFKRFGSLPATRVMEYMEGYAAKHGLLDRFRGGVRVVRAERRSTGKVVGNEGWRLHTSTGDVYDCEKLLVCVGSYNVPHLPLPKAQQEGYEGLSIHSRDMGRRYEELIAAPPPLAASEKSRAADDEQVTTKHILVVGGNKSALEACGLFLRTNRQKYCDEHNIKVPKVHYKVTWLVHPSPRGVHFMILNIADEKGSAEPALSRAFAAFNPSVYDTYSGVYRFMHSSRWWAWGSILVSVFWWAFALGVSYAADFGRSENVRRLRPGWAWTLGHKTWGEWWKGGGNEEEDLGIEWDVGNAVQMEPSHEILRVLHGEKGQGVDTEMEMTTVRGRVKELRGKEAVVVDKGGKEKIISADSVIWCTGWLPSGNFFDEEEARRVGAPLPNDEGSSKASKSPDTIKTLGMQTRAQQQLLAQFPRLRHSPYNTLSFNDLTISARTANVSPAVAAATLPEEQQIATQQTKTVNTTTHYNLLRHNASPWCLAHNDHSIAFVGMTATTQTAIVAELSALWSVAWCEGLLEVDRLLAPMNMDHINNHDRNANITSSSDPAELEAKLDWQTALQNNFMHLRWGSRLSRDSDVILEVQTYMDRMCVDLGLRVDRKRLAMEEELAAAAMGGSGKGANGGEGGKEVLGRALTFGESWTAWKREWLQGYTSADYRGMVDEFVAMKLKQ
;
A
#
# COMPACT_ATOMS: atom_id res chain seq x y z
N MET A 1 35.59 -3.08 7.51
CA MET A 1 35.97 -4.51 7.55
C MET A 1 36.11 -4.97 9.00
N ALA A 2 35.10 -5.67 9.53
CA ALA A 2 35.22 -6.60 10.65
C ALA A 2 34.24 -7.73 10.32
N ARG A 3 34.76 -8.87 9.86
CA ARG A 3 33.95 -10.02 9.44
C ARG A 3 33.38 -10.68 10.69
N LEU A 4 32.09 -10.46 10.95
CA LEU A 4 31.29 -11.35 11.79
C LEU A 4 31.17 -12.69 11.06
N THR A 5 32.02 -13.65 11.42
CA THR A 5 31.91 -15.03 10.96
C THR A 5 30.63 -15.64 11.52
N THR A 6 29.60 -15.71 10.69
CA THR A 6 28.46 -16.59 10.91
C THR A 6 28.97 -18.04 10.85
N ARG A 7 28.80 -18.80 11.94
CA ARG A 7 28.98 -20.25 11.93
C ARG A 7 27.87 -20.86 11.07
N SER A 8 28.11 -20.94 9.77
CA SER A 8 27.38 -21.82 8.86
C SER A 8 27.74 -23.26 9.22
N SER A 9 26.86 -23.98 9.92
CA SER A 9 26.93 -25.44 9.92
C SER A 9 26.26 -25.92 8.65
N THR A 10 27.04 -26.28 7.64
CA THR A 10 26.56 -27.06 6.49
C THR A 10 26.10 -28.41 7.02
N ARG A 11 24.79 -28.60 7.18
CA ARG A 11 24.18 -29.86 7.60
C ARG A 11 23.64 -30.60 6.38
N ASP A 12 24.02 -31.87 6.29
CA ASP A 12 23.66 -32.81 5.24
C ASP A 12 22.14 -33.11 5.26
N PRO A 13 21.42 -32.95 4.13
CA PRO A 13 19.97 -33.09 4.06
C PRO A 13 19.45 -34.55 3.97
N SER A 14 20.29 -35.57 4.08
CA SER A 14 19.93 -36.95 3.69
C SER A 14 19.63 -37.98 4.79
N SER A 15 19.48 -37.59 6.07
CA SER A 15 19.21 -38.57 7.15
C SER A 15 17.71 -38.73 7.46
N PRO A 16 17.12 -39.95 7.33
CA PRO A 16 15.68 -40.19 7.47
C PRO A 16 15.18 -40.41 8.91
N ASP A 17 16.05 -40.45 9.93
CA ASP A 17 15.67 -40.74 11.33
C ASP A 17 16.00 -39.57 12.26
N ARG A 18 15.25 -38.47 12.15
CA ARG A 18 15.26 -37.41 13.16
C ARG A 18 13.98 -37.48 13.99
N PRO A 19 14.03 -37.61 15.33
CA PRO A 19 12.85 -37.35 16.14
C PRO A 19 12.39 -35.91 15.89
N ALA A 20 11.09 -35.71 15.66
CA ALA A 20 10.53 -34.39 15.40
C ALA A 20 11.02 -33.40 16.47
N SER A 21 11.83 -32.42 16.07
CA SER A 21 12.30 -31.39 16.99
C SER A 21 11.09 -30.68 17.57
N ARG A 22 11.02 -30.57 18.90
CA ARG A 22 9.95 -29.83 19.58
C ARG A 22 9.85 -28.42 18.97
N PRO A 23 8.65 -27.91 18.66
CA PRO A 23 8.49 -26.57 18.08
C PRO A 23 9.14 -25.50 18.95
N THR A 24 9.81 -24.53 18.31
CA THR A 24 10.25 -23.32 19.02
C THR A 24 9.01 -22.54 19.41
N THR A 25 8.85 -22.20 20.68
CA THR A 25 7.64 -21.51 21.18
C THR A 25 7.95 -20.03 21.39
N ALA A 26 7.02 -19.15 21.03
CA ALA A 26 7.01 -17.73 21.40
C ALA A 26 5.60 -17.32 21.82
N ARG A 27 5.43 -16.29 22.65
CA ARG A 27 4.08 -15.79 22.96
C ARG A 27 3.48 -15.11 21.74
N CYS A 28 4.24 -14.22 21.11
CA CYS A 28 3.85 -13.52 19.89
C CYS A 28 4.86 -13.76 18.77
N ILE A 29 4.34 -14.09 17.59
CA ILE A 29 5.13 -14.11 16.35
C ILE A 29 4.62 -13.05 15.40
N VAL A 30 5.53 -12.25 14.86
CA VAL A 30 5.30 -11.30 13.77
C VAL A 30 5.85 -11.90 12.48
N ILE A 31 5.01 -11.98 11.43
CA ILE A 31 5.44 -12.40 10.09
C ILE A 31 5.66 -11.16 9.22
N GLY A 32 6.92 -10.86 8.91
CA GLY A 32 7.36 -9.72 8.11
C GLY A 32 7.98 -8.62 8.96
N ALA A 33 9.07 -8.03 8.48
CA ALA A 33 9.88 -7.01 9.15
C ALA A 33 9.95 -5.70 8.34
N GLY A 34 8.85 -5.35 7.65
CA GLY A 34 8.63 -4.03 7.06
C GLY A 34 8.06 -3.02 8.07
N PHE A 35 7.55 -1.88 7.60
CA PHE A 35 6.96 -0.85 8.46
C PHE A 35 5.92 -1.41 9.45
N GLY A 36 4.94 -2.17 8.95
CA GLY A 36 3.91 -2.79 9.79
C GLY A 36 4.48 -3.76 10.84
N GLY A 37 5.46 -4.58 10.45
CA GLY A 37 6.06 -5.57 11.35
C GLY A 37 6.92 -4.96 12.45
N LEU A 38 7.74 -3.95 12.12
CA LEU A 38 8.54 -3.23 13.10
C LEU A 38 7.65 -2.43 14.06
N ALA A 39 6.61 -1.77 13.55
CA ALA A 39 5.63 -1.08 14.37
C ALA A 39 4.88 -2.05 15.30
N ALA A 40 4.39 -3.18 14.77
CA ALA A 40 3.72 -4.22 15.55
C ALA A 40 4.60 -4.77 16.68
N ALA A 41 5.85 -5.11 16.36
CA ALA A 41 6.82 -5.61 17.31
C ALA A 41 7.13 -4.61 18.42
N LYS A 42 7.40 -3.35 18.07
CA LYS A 42 7.63 -2.28 19.05
C LYS A 42 6.41 -2.06 19.94
N THR A 43 5.22 -1.88 19.34
CA THR A 43 3.99 -1.61 20.09
C THR A 43 3.63 -2.75 21.04
N TYR A 44 3.83 -4.01 20.61
CA TYR A 44 3.69 -5.16 21.48
C TYR A 44 4.60 -5.06 22.70
N LEU A 45 5.90 -4.81 22.50
CA LEU A 45 6.86 -4.66 23.61
C LEU A 45 6.55 -3.47 24.53
N GLN A 46 6.01 -2.37 23.98
CA GLN A 46 5.60 -1.21 24.77
C GLN A 46 4.38 -1.49 25.65
N LEU A 47 3.41 -2.28 25.17
CA LEU A 47 2.21 -2.61 25.92
C LEU A 47 2.43 -3.71 26.97
N GLN A 48 3.35 -4.66 26.72
CA GLN A 48 3.58 -5.82 27.60
C GLN A 48 3.72 -5.46 29.10
N PRO A 49 4.53 -4.46 29.51
CA PRO A 49 4.70 -4.11 30.92
C PRO A 49 3.41 -3.65 31.62
N HIS A 50 2.40 -3.22 30.86
CA HIS A 50 1.15 -2.68 31.39
C HIS A 50 0.02 -3.71 31.44
N LEU A 51 0.12 -4.83 30.72
CA LEU A 51 -0.99 -5.79 30.54
C LEU A 51 -1.54 -6.34 31.86
N SER A 52 -0.68 -6.65 32.84
CA SER A 52 -1.14 -7.13 34.15
C SER A 52 -2.00 -6.11 34.90
N SER A 53 -1.79 -4.82 34.65
CA SER A 53 -2.60 -3.75 35.22
C SER A 53 -3.87 -3.50 34.40
N LEU A 54 -3.79 -3.65 33.08
CA LEU A 54 -4.90 -3.44 32.15
C LEU A 54 -5.93 -4.57 32.18
N HIS A 55 -5.52 -5.81 32.47
CA HIS A 55 -6.41 -6.99 32.52
C HIS A 55 -7.06 -7.24 33.89
N LYS A 56 -6.94 -6.33 34.86
CA LYS A 56 -7.48 -6.49 36.23
C LYS A 56 -8.99 -6.75 36.30
N SER A 57 -9.72 -6.51 35.21
CA SER A 57 -11.17 -6.72 35.09
C SER A 57 -11.58 -8.00 34.32
N THR A 58 -10.65 -8.84 33.85
CA THR A 58 -10.97 -10.03 33.03
C THR A 58 -10.51 -11.34 33.69
N PRO A 59 -11.39 -12.36 33.86
CA PRO A 59 -11.05 -13.62 34.56
C PRO A 59 -9.98 -14.51 33.88
N ALA A 60 -9.45 -14.13 32.71
CA ALA A 60 -8.56 -14.98 31.91
C ALA A 60 -7.05 -14.74 32.14
N ALA A 61 -6.66 -13.74 32.93
CA ALA A 61 -5.29 -13.22 32.95
C ALA A 61 -4.32 -13.89 33.95
N THR A 62 -4.56 -15.12 34.38
CA THR A 62 -3.78 -15.73 35.49
C THR A 62 -2.69 -16.74 35.08
N ALA A 63 -2.27 -16.82 33.81
CA ALA A 63 -1.35 -17.89 33.40
C ALA A 63 -0.24 -17.54 32.39
N THR A 64 0.38 -16.35 32.37
CA THR A 64 1.51 -16.09 31.44
C THR A 64 2.58 -15.09 31.94
N ALA A 65 2.79 -14.96 33.25
CA ALA A 65 3.81 -14.06 33.80
C ALA A 65 5.27 -14.49 33.50
N GLN A 66 5.50 -15.76 33.14
CA GLN A 66 6.86 -16.31 32.99
C GLN A 66 7.43 -16.23 31.55
N HIS A 67 6.62 -15.84 30.56
CA HIS A 67 7.01 -15.77 29.14
C HIS A 67 6.59 -14.46 28.42
N ALA A 68 6.21 -13.42 29.16
CA ALA A 68 5.66 -12.18 28.59
C ALA A 68 6.60 -11.42 27.62
N ASN A 69 7.91 -11.68 27.65
CA ASN A 69 8.90 -11.04 26.78
C ASN A 69 9.28 -11.86 25.53
N ASP A 70 8.50 -12.90 25.20
CA ASP A 70 8.80 -13.83 24.12
C ASP A 70 8.13 -13.42 22.81
N LEU A 71 8.80 -12.47 22.12
CA LEU A 71 8.45 -11.98 20.78
C LEU A 71 9.50 -12.43 19.78
N LEU A 72 9.05 -12.99 18.65
CA LEU A 72 9.87 -13.41 17.51
C LEU A 72 9.37 -12.76 16.22
N ILE A 73 10.29 -12.29 15.38
CA ILE A 73 9.99 -11.71 14.06
C ILE A 73 10.59 -12.64 13.00
N LEU A 74 9.75 -13.17 12.10
CA LEU A 74 10.16 -14.02 10.98
C LEU A 74 9.99 -13.25 9.67
N ASP A 75 11.02 -13.21 8.82
CA ASP A 75 10.91 -12.64 7.47
C ASP A 75 11.62 -13.52 6.43
N ALA A 76 11.06 -13.56 5.22
CA ALA A 76 11.66 -14.25 4.09
C ALA A 76 12.90 -13.53 3.53
N LEU A 77 13.07 -12.24 3.79
CA LEU A 77 14.22 -11.43 3.39
C LEU A 77 15.32 -11.50 4.45
N SER A 78 16.56 -11.21 4.06
CA SER A 78 17.74 -11.37 4.89
C SER A 78 17.91 -10.26 5.94
N SER A 79 17.31 -9.09 5.72
CA SER A 79 17.36 -7.94 6.62
C SER A 79 15.97 -7.37 6.87
N VAL A 80 15.83 -6.60 7.95
CA VAL A 80 14.64 -5.77 8.18
C VAL A 80 14.51 -4.71 7.08
N GLY A 81 13.32 -4.12 6.95
CA GLY A 81 13.03 -3.05 6.00
C GLY A 81 11.92 -3.40 4.99
N GLY A 82 11.58 -4.69 4.84
CA GLY A 82 10.59 -5.13 3.85
C GLY A 82 10.98 -4.73 2.43
N VAL A 83 10.16 -3.93 1.74
CA VAL A 83 10.50 -3.38 0.41
C VAL A 83 11.75 -2.48 0.42
N TRP A 84 12.14 -1.97 1.59
CA TRP A 84 13.36 -1.17 1.81
C TRP A 84 14.51 -1.98 2.41
N SER A 85 14.41 -3.32 2.43
CA SER A 85 15.50 -4.18 2.88
C SER A 85 16.67 -4.17 1.88
N ARG A 86 17.89 -4.49 2.35
CA ARG A 86 19.09 -4.63 1.49
C ARG A 86 18.84 -5.48 0.25
N ASP A 87 18.02 -6.52 0.41
CA ASP A 87 17.65 -7.46 -0.63
C ASP A 87 16.82 -6.87 -1.79
N ARG A 88 16.23 -5.69 -1.62
CA ARG A 88 15.30 -5.07 -2.57
C ARG A 88 15.84 -3.80 -3.21
N LEU A 89 16.87 -3.20 -2.62
CA LEU A 89 17.43 -1.94 -3.07
C LEU A 89 18.16 -2.08 -4.41
N TYR A 90 18.01 -1.05 -5.25
CA TYR A 90 18.77 -0.87 -6.48
C TYR A 90 19.26 0.57 -6.60
N PRO A 91 20.34 0.83 -7.36
CA PRO A 91 20.87 2.16 -7.58
C PRO A 91 19.83 3.13 -8.14
N GLY A 92 19.82 4.35 -7.60
CA GLY A 92 18.90 5.41 -8.05
C GLY A 92 17.47 5.28 -7.50
N LEU A 93 17.15 4.29 -6.66
CA LEU A 93 15.83 4.19 -6.03
C LEU A 93 15.61 5.34 -5.04
N VAL A 94 14.50 6.06 -5.22
CA VAL A 94 14.09 7.19 -4.39
C VAL A 94 12.65 6.98 -3.91
N CYS A 95 12.42 7.28 -2.64
CA CYS A 95 11.11 7.25 -2.02
C CYS A 95 10.17 8.27 -2.66
N GLN A 96 8.90 7.90 -2.78
CA GLN A 96 7.83 8.83 -3.13
C GLN A 96 7.49 9.76 -1.96
N GLY A 97 7.72 9.36 -0.71
CA GLY A 97 7.61 10.31 0.40
C GLY A 97 8.71 11.36 0.33
N ALA A 98 8.37 12.61 0.67
CA ALA A 98 9.37 13.62 0.96
C ALA A 98 10.04 13.33 2.32
N ASN A 99 11.31 13.71 2.48
CA ASN A 99 12.02 13.48 3.75
C ASN A 99 11.32 14.16 4.93
N GLY A 100 11.23 13.50 6.08
CA GLY A 100 10.46 13.96 7.24
C GLY A 100 8.94 13.71 7.18
N LEU A 101 8.42 13.17 6.07
CA LEU A 101 7.03 12.70 5.94
C LEU A 101 6.93 11.16 5.81
N PHE A 102 8.06 10.46 5.88
CA PHE A 102 8.15 9.01 5.68
C PHE A 102 8.84 8.29 6.85
N GLU A 103 8.55 8.72 8.09
CA GLU A 103 9.17 8.22 9.33
C GLU A 103 8.12 7.98 10.43
N PHE A 104 8.43 7.10 11.37
CA PHE A 104 7.63 6.84 12.57
C PHE A 104 7.61 8.05 13.52
N SER A 105 6.69 8.03 14.48
CA SER A 105 6.44 9.13 15.41
C SER A 105 7.57 9.41 16.41
N ASP A 106 8.50 8.47 16.62
CA ASP A 106 9.58 8.58 17.61
C ASP A 106 10.43 9.87 17.43
N PRO A 107 10.47 10.76 18.43
CA PRO A 107 11.13 12.06 18.30
C PRO A 107 12.65 11.97 18.14
N ASP A 108 13.24 10.90 18.66
CA ASP A 108 14.69 10.70 18.74
C ASP A 108 15.24 9.86 17.57
N ILE A 109 14.44 9.60 16.52
CA ILE A 109 14.85 8.86 15.33
C ILE A 109 14.26 9.57 14.12
N SER A 110 15.10 10.26 13.35
CA SER A 110 14.66 10.95 12.14
C SER A 110 15.54 10.62 10.95
N GLN A 111 14.92 10.64 9.77
CA GLN A 111 15.61 10.58 8.48
C GLN A 111 16.17 11.95 8.08
N VAL A 112 15.65 13.03 8.66
CA VAL A 112 16.15 14.39 8.49
C VAL A 112 17.51 14.51 9.17
N ASP A 113 18.51 14.89 8.38
CA ASP A 113 19.88 15.12 8.81
C ASP A 113 20.49 16.17 7.90
N GLU A 114 20.29 17.43 8.26
CA GLU A 114 20.74 18.56 7.46
C GLU A 114 22.26 18.61 7.33
N ALA A 115 23.00 18.15 8.36
CA ALA A 115 24.45 18.10 8.34
C ALA A 115 24.97 17.10 7.29
N ALA A 116 24.27 15.98 7.09
CA ALA A 116 24.53 15.01 6.02
C ALA A 116 23.85 15.36 4.68
N GLY A 117 23.18 16.51 4.57
CA GLY A 117 22.52 16.97 3.34
C GLY A 117 21.11 16.41 3.11
N PHE A 118 20.55 15.66 4.06
CA PHE A 118 19.19 15.12 4.02
C PHE A 118 18.21 16.10 4.66
N LYS A 119 17.89 17.17 3.94
CA LYS A 119 16.96 18.21 4.42
C LYS A 119 15.52 17.72 4.50
N ARG A 120 14.74 18.35 5.38
CA ARG A 120 13.28 18.16 5.45
C ARG A 120 12.63 18.51 4.11
N PHE A 121 11.64 17.72 3.71
CA PHE A 121 10.92 17.77 2.43
C PHE A 121 11.76 17.51 1.17
N GLY A 122 13.07 17.34 1.29
CA GLY A 122 13.93 16.96 0.17
C GLY A 122 13.71 15.53 -0.33
N SER A 123 14.41 15.20 -1.42
CA SER A 123 14.48 13.85 -1.97
C SER A 123 14.99 12.85 -0.93
N LEU A 124 14.40 11.66 -0.89
CA LEU A 124 14.70 10.64 0.11
C LEU A 124 15.21 9.35 -0.57
N PRO A 125 16.53 9.13 -0.64
CA PRO A 125 17.11 7.92 -1.23
C PRO A 125 16.73 6.65 -0.45
N ALA A 126 16.56 5.53 -1.16
CA ALA A 126 16.20 4.25 -0.55
C ALA A 126 17.20 3.76 0.51
N THR A 127 18.50 4.05 0.31
CA THR A 127 19.55 3.71 1.28
C THR A 127 19.32 4.38 2.62
N ARG A 128 18.82 5.63 2.62
CA ARG A 128 18.50 6.36 3.85
C ARG A 128 17.31 5.75 4.58
N VAL A 129 16.27 5.34 3.84
CA VAL A 129 15.11 4.63 4.40
C VAL A 129 15.53 3.29 5.02
N MET A 130 16.39 2.54 4.32
CA MET A 130 16.94 1.28 4.82
C MET A 130 17.73 1.49 6.12
N GLU A 131 18.68 2.42 6.14
CA GLU A 131 19.48 2.78 7.33
C GLU A 131 18.59 3.19 8.50
N TYR A 132 17.55 3.99 8.22
CA TYR A 132 16.57 4.39 9.22
C TYR A 132 15.82 3.20 9.81
N MET A 133 15.31 2.29 8.99
CA MET A 133 14.55 1.12 9.48
C MET A 133 15.44 0.15 10.27
N GLU A 134 16.70 0.00 9.89
CA GLU A 134 17.67 -0.80 10.66
C GLU A 134 18.05 -0.12 11.98
N GLY A 135 18.30 1.18 11.97
CA GLY A 135 18.56 1.97 13.17
C GLY A 135 17.38 1.97 14.13
N TYR A 136 16.16 2.06 13.60
CA TYR A 136 14.92 1.92 14.34
C TYR A 136 14.81 0.55 15.02
N ALA A 137 15.00 -0.53 14.24
CA ALA A 137 14.97 -1.89 14.76
C ALA A 137 16.05 -2.12 15.83
N ALA A 138 17.25 -1.57 15.65
CA ALA A 138 18.34 -1.66 16.62
C ALA A 138 17.98 -0.94 17.93
N LYS A 139 17.52 0.31 17.83
CA LYS A 139 17.19 1.15 18.98
C LYS A 139 16.09 0.56 19.86
N HIS A 140 15.11 -0.10 19.25
CA HIS A 140 14.03 -0.76 19.98
C HIS A 140 14.30 -2.23 20.32
N GLY A 141 15.53 -2.72 20.14
CA GLY A 141 15.91 -4.10 20.50
C GLY A 141 15.20 -5.18 19.67
N LEU A 142 14.79 -4.86 18.44
CA LEU A 142 14.05 -5.76 17.56
C LEU A 142 14.98 -6.69 16.76
N LEU A 143 16.24 -6.29 16.54
CA LEU A 143 17.20 -7.09 15.77
C LEU A 143 17.52 -8.44 16.43
N ASP A 144 17.59 -8.50 17.77
CA ASP A 144 17.84 -9.76 18.50
C ASP A 144 16.69 -10.76 18.35
N ARG A 145 15.50 -10.25 18.03
CA ARG A 145 14.25 -10.99 17.84
C ARG A 145 13.98 -11.34 16.39
N PHE A 146 14.78 -10.82 15.46
CA PHE A 146 14.60 -11.00 14.03
C PHE A 146 15.28 -12.28 13.54
N ARG A 147 14.58 -13.02 12.67
CA ARG A 147 15.10 -14.17 11.92
C ARG A 147 14.76 -13.97 10.43
N GLY A 148 15.74 -13.48 9.69
CA GLY A 148 15.66 -13.31 8.23
C GLY A 148 15.95 -14.59 7.46
N GLY A 149 15.55 -14.64 6.19
CA GLY A 149 15.67 -15.82 5.33
C GLY A 149 14.74 -16.97 5.72
N VAL A 150 13.73 -16.72 6.55
CA VAL A 150 12.78 -17.70 7.08
C VAL A 150 11.37 -17.35 6.57
N ARG A 151 10.97 -17.94 5.44
CA ARG A 151 9.61 -17.77 4.92
C ARG A 151 8.65 -18.71 5.66
N VAL A 152 7.57 -18.17 6.20
CA VAL A 152 6.42 -18.99 6.63
C VAL A 152 5.69 -19.50 5.40
N VAL A 153 5.50 -20.82 5.32
CA VAL A 153 4.87 -21.49 4.17
C VAL A 153 3.52 -22.11 4.53
N ARG A 154 3.26 -22.36 5.82
CA ARG A 154 1.97 -22.82 6.32
C ARG A 154 1.74 -22.32 7.75
N ALA A 155 0.52 -21.89 8.05
CA ALA A 155 0.05 -21.52 9.38
C ALA A 155 -1.26 -22.25 9.68
N GLU A 156 -1.34 -22.91 10.83
CA GLU A 156 -2.50 -23.67 11.28
C GLU A 156 -2.77 -23.42 12.77
N ARG A 157 -4.01 -23.59 13.22
CA ARG A 157 -4.32 -23.48 14.65
C ARG A 157 -3.71 -24.64 15.44
N ARG A 158 -3.28 -24.38 16.67
CA ARG A 158 -2.84 -25.46 17.56
C ARG A 158 -4.09 -26.19 18.05
N SER A 159 -4.32 -27.44 17.68
CA SER A 159 -5.56 -28.13 18.07
C SER A 159 -5.68 -28.25 19.60
N THR A 160 -6.67 -27.60 20.20
CA THR A 160 -6.98 -27.75 21.62
C THR A 160 -8.49 -27.90 21.74
N GLY A 161 -9.01 -29.13 21.60
CA GLY A 161 -10.46 -29.46 21.55
C GLY A 161 -11.31 -29.09 22.78
N LYS A 162 -11.23 -27.85 23.25
CA LYS A 162 -11.90 -27.25 24.41
C LYS A 162 -12.45 -25.85 24.11
N VAL A 163 -11.87 -25.08 23.16
CA VAL A 163 -12.40 -23.77 22.73
C VAL A 163 -12.10 -23.52 21.25
N VAL A 164 -13.12 -23.22 20.44
CA VAL A 164 -12.92 -22.74 19.05
C VAL A 164 -12.61 -21.24 19.13
N GLY A 165 -11.42 -20.83 18.69
CA GLY A 165 -10.90 -19.46 18.85
C GLY A 165 -9.93 -19.35 20.04
N ASN A 166 -8.86 -18.56 19.89
CA ASN A 166 -7.76 -18.40 20.87
C ASN A 166 -6.78 -19.58 21.06
N GLU A 167 -6.83 -20.62 20.22
CA GLU A 167 -5.96 -21.80 20.38
C GLU A 167 -4.46 -21.52 20.09
N GLY A 168 -4.15 -20.34 19.55
CA GLY A 168 -2.81 -20.01 19.06
C GLY A 168 -2.49 -20.71 17.74
N TRP A 169 -1.25 -20.55 17.29
CA TRP A 169 -0.83 -20.87 15.93
C TRP A 169 0.41 -21.75 15.89
N ARG A 170 0.48 -22.61 14.88
CA ARG A 170 1.64 -23.38 14.48
C ARG A 170 2.06 -22.93 13.08
N LEU A 171 3.30 -22.53 12.95
CA LEU A 171 3.90 -22.03 11.72
C LEU A 171 4.96 -23.02 11.23
N HIS A 172 4.88 -23.39 9.96
CA HIS A 172 5.89 -24.17 9.26
C HIS A 172 6.64 -23.26 8.32
N THR A 173 7.97 -23.37 8.28
CA THR A 173 8.82 -22.49 7.49
C THR A 173 9.51 -23.21 6.34
N SER A 174 9.99 -22.44 5.37
CA SER A 174 10.79 -22.91 4.24
C SER A 174 12.11 -23.58 4.65
N THR A 175 12.58 -23.36 5.88
CA THR A 175 13.79 -23.99 6.43
C THR A 175 13.51 -25.34 7.07
N GLY A 176 12.24 -25.75 7.14
CA GLY A 176 11.79 -26.97 7.83
C GLY A 176 11.60 -26.79 9.34
N ASP A 177 11.82 -25.58 9.86
CA ASP A 177 11.57 -25.27 11.27
C ASP A 177 10.07 -25.10 11.54
N VAL A 178 9.65 -25.44 12.76
CA VAL A 178 8.28 -25.29 13.23
C VAL A 178 8.26 -24.39 14.46
N TYR A 179 7.35 -23.41 14.44
CA TYR A 179 7.17 -22.44 15.52
C TYR A 179 5.73 -22.49 16.04
N ASP A 180 5.55 -22.49 17.36
CA ASP A 180 4.24 -22.38 17.99
C ASP A 180 4.12 -21.01 18.67
N CYS A 181 2.95 -20.36 18.58
CA CYS A 181 2.67 -19.13 19.31
C CYS A 181 1.24 -19.00 19.79
N GLU A 182 0.98 -18.05 20.69
CA GLU A 182 -0.37 -17.70 21.15
C GLU A 182 -0.99 -16.62 20.26
N LYS A 183 -0.17 -15.63 19.88
CA LYS A 183 -0.56 -14.47 19.09
C LYS A 183 0.23 -14.44 17.78
N LEU A 184 -0.46 -14.23 16.67
CA LEU A 184 0.11 -14.12 15.34
C LEU A 184 -0.21 -12.75 14.74
N LEU A 185 0.81 -11.95 14.47
CA LEU A 185 0.69 -10.67 13.78
C LEU A 185 1.19 -10.83 12.35
N VAL A 186 0.27 -10.78 11.39
CA VAL A 186 0.57 -10.95 9.97
C VAL A 186 0.90 -9.60 9.35
N CYS A 187 2.17 -9.39 9.00
CA CYS A 187 2.72 -8.11 8.52
C CYS A 187 3.43 -8.28 7.17
N VAL A 188 2.92 -9.18 6.33
CA VAL A 188 3.54 -9.57 5.05
C VAL A 188 3.43 -8.50 3.97
N GLY A 189 2.52 -7.54 4.13
CA GLY A 189 2.23 -6.48 3.17
C GLY A 189 1.73 -6.99 1.81
N SER A 190 1.56 -6.05 0.89
CA SER A 190 0.95 -6.26 -0.43
C SER A 190 1.97 -6.47 -1.57
N TYR A 191 3.24 -6.11 -1.36
CA TYR A 191 4.26 -6.07 -2.41
C TYR A 191 5.27 -7.21 -2.31
N ASN A 192 4.79 -8.46 -2.24
CA ASN A 192 5.67 -9.64 -2.05
C ASN A 192 5.48 -10.78 -3.07
N VAL A 193 4.27 -11.01 -3.60
CA VAL A 193 3.98 -12.02 -4.64
C VAL A 193 3.89 -11.34 -6.01
N PRO A 194 4.85 -11.55 -6.94
CA PRO A 194 4.82 -10.98 -8.28
C PRO A 194 3.60 -11.40 -9.07
N HIS A 195 3.01 -10.45 -9.81
CA HIS A 195 2.05 -10.78 -10.85
C HIS A 195 2.77 -10.85 -12.20
N LEU A 196 2.88 -12.04 -12.78
CA LEU A 196 3.45 -12.26 -14.10
C LEU A 196 2.34 -12.70 -15.06
N PRO A 197 2.06 -11.94 -16.14
CA PRO A 197 0.84 -12.12 -16.94
C PRO A 197 0.92 -13.28 -17.95
N LEU A 198 2.11 -13.87 -18.15
CA LEU A 198 2.29 -15.00 -19.07
C LEU A 198 2.27 -16.34 -18.32
N PRO A 199 1.84 -17.44 -18.95
CA PRO A 199 2.00 -18.78 -18.38
C PRO A 199 3.46 -19.10 -18.07
N LYS A 200 3.71 -19.85 -16.99
CA LYS A 200 5.06 -20.19 -16.52
C LYS A 200 5.94 -20.82 -17.61
N ALA A 201 5.37 -21.73 -18.41
CA ALA A 201 6.09 -22.39 -19.50
C ALA A 201 6.62 -21.41 -20.58
N GLN A 202 5.88 -20.35 -20.88
CA GLN A 202 6.35 -19.32 -21.82
C GLN A 202 7.46 -18.44 -21.21
N GLN A 203 7.42 -18.22 -19.90
CA GLN A 203 8.47 -17.49 -19.21
C GLN A 203 9.77 -18.32 -19.12
N GLU A 204 9.66 -19.61 -18.85
CA GLU A 204 10.80 -20.54 -18.77
C GLU A 204 11.44 -20.82 -20.13
N GLY A 205 10.67 -20.71 -21.22
CA GLY A 205 11.18 -20.88 -22.58
C GLY A 205 11.88 -19.66 -23.18
N TYR A 206 11.96 -18.54 -22.46
CA TYR A 206 12.66 -17.35 -22.92
C TYR A 206 14.17 -17.46 -22.66
N GLU A 207 14.98 -17.23 -23.69
CA GLU A 207 16.44 -17.40 -23.65
C GLU A 207 17.17 -16.18 -23.04
N GLY A 208 16.47 -15.05 -22.90
CA GLY A 208 16.99 -13.85 -22.24
C GLY A 208 16.70 -13.82 -20.73
N LEU A 209 17.15 -12.77 -20.07
CA LEU A 209 16.87 -12.56 -18.64
C LEU A 209 15.43 -12.05 -18.45
N SER A 210 14.54 -12.84 -17.86
CA SER A 210 13.17 -12.42 -17.52
C SER A 210 13.01 -12.32 -16.00
N ILE A 211 12.73 -11.12 -15.49
CA ILE A 211 12.58 -10.87 -14.04
C ILE A 211 11.39 -9.97 -13.73
N HIS A 212 10.85 -10.06 -12.52
CA HIS A 212 9.91 -9.08 -12.00
C HIS A 212 10.65 -7.89 -11.36
N SER A 213 10.01 -6.72 -11.29
CA SER A 213 10.55 -5.52 -10.64
C SER A 213 11.03 -5.77 -9.20
N ARG A 214 10.40 -6.73 -8.53
CA ARG A 214 10.76 -7.27 -7.21
C ARG A 214 12.25 -7.64 -7.06
N ASP A 215 12.84 -8.13 -8.15
CA ASP A 215 14.17 -8.76 -8.14
C ASP A 215 15.23 -7.88 -8.83
N MET A 216 14.90 -6.62 -9.18
CA MET A 216 15.81 -5.66 -9.85
C MET A 216 17.09 -5.40 -9.05
N GLY A 217 17.01 -5.28 -7.73
CA GLY A 217 18.18 -5.10 -6.86
C GLY A 217 19.12 -6.30 -6.88
N ARG A 218 18.59 -7.49 -6.57
CA ARG A 218 19.40 -8.74 -6.50
C ARG A 218 20.00 -9.14 -7.84
N ARG A 219 19.34 -8.81 -8.95
CA ARG A 219 19.76 -9.17 -10.31
C ARG A 219 20.36 -7.98 -11.08
N TYR A 220 20.71 -6.89 -10.39
CA TYR A 220 21.15 -5.65 -11.05
C TYR A 220 22.41 -5.86 -11.88
N GLU A 221 23.41 -6.56 -11.35
CA GLU A 221 24.65 -6.89 -12.08
C GLU A 221 24.37 -7.62 -13.40
N GLU A 222 23.47 -8.61 -13.40
CA GLU A 222 23.08 -9.34 -14.61
C GLU A 222 22.31 -8.48 -15.62
N LEU A 223 21.48 -7.54 -15.13
CA LEU A 223 20.78 -6.58 -15.98
C LEU A 223 21.76 -5.66 -16.71
N ILE A 224 22.84 -5.20 -16.06
CA ILE A 224 23.82 -4.30 -16.65
C ILE A 224 25.01 -5.01 -17.32
N ALA A 225 25.12 -6.33 -17.19
CA ALA A 225 26.17 -7.10 -17.84
C ALA A 225 26.09 -6.97 -19.37
N ALA A 226 27.25 -6.90 -20.03
CA ALA A 226 27.31 -6.94 -21.50
C ALA A 226 26.73 -8.26 -22.03
N PRO A 227 26.01 -8.25 -23.17
CA PRO A 227 25.58 -9.49 -23.80
C PRO A 227 26.80 -10.31 -24.23
N PRO A 228 26.70 -11.66 -24.25
CA PRO A 228 27.77 -12.49 -24.76
C PRO A 228 28.09 -12.08 -26.21
N PRO A 229 29.37 -12.06 -26.61
CA PRO A 229 29.73 -11.78 -27.98
C PRO A 229 29.01 -12.78 -28.90
N LEU A 230 28.30 -12.28 -29.91
CA LEU A 230 27.78 -13.12 -31.00
C LEU A 230 28.94 -13.96 -31.52
N ALA A 231 28.74 -15.28 -31.66
CA ALA A 231 29.76 -16.18 -32.19
C ALA A 231 30.33 -15.57 -33.48
N ALA A 232 31.55 -15.04 -33.40
CA ALA A 232 32.12 -14.24 -34.46
C ALA A 232 32.27 -15.12 -35.71
N SER A 233 31.79 -14.64 -36.85
CA SER A 233 32.38 -15.07 -38.12
C SER A 233 33.87 -14.71 -38.05
N GLU A 234 34.74 -15.64 -38.46
CA GLU A 234 36.19 -15.66 -38.19
C GLU A 234 37.04 -14.49 -38.74
N LYS A 235 36.48 -13.31 -39.01
CA LYS A 235 37.19 -12.20 -39.65
C LYS A 235 36.95 -10.83 -39.01
N SER A 236 37.38 -10.65 -37.76
CA SER A 236 38.05 -9.40 -37.36
C SER A 236 38.82 -9.60 -36.04
N ARG A 237 40.13 -9.83 -36.17
CA ARG A 237 41.09 -9.69 -35.07
C ARG A 237 41.95 -8.48 -35.40
N ALA A 238 41.57 -7.32 -34.87
CA ALA A 238 42.43 -6.16 -34.73
C ALA A 238 42.26 -5.61 -33.30
N ALA A 239 43.37 -5.17 -32.74
CA ALA A 239 43.59 -4.95 -31.32
C ALA A 239 42.91 -3.70 -30.72
N ASP A 240 42.72 -3.75 -29.40
CA ASP A 240 42.58 -2.65 -28.42
C ASP A 240 41.39 -1.68 -28.46
N ASP A 241 40.51 -1.70 -29.47
CA ASP A 241 39.21 -1.02 -29.37
C ASP A 241 38.14 -1.97 -28.82
N GLU A 242 37.89 -1.88 -27.50
CA GLU A 242 36.82 -2.59 -26.79
C GLU A 242 35.45 -2.16 -27.38
N GLN A 243 34.95 -2.94 -28.35
CA GLN A 243 33.75 -2.63 -29.14
C GLN A 243 32.51 -2.44 -28.25
N VAL A 244 31.83 -1.30 -28.37
CA VAL A 244 30.59 -1.03 -27.64
C VAL A 244 29.50 -2.00 -28.12
N THR A 245 29.02 -2.84 -27.22
CA THR A 245 27.94 -3.78 -27.51
C THR A 245 26.58 -3.12 -27.27
N THR A 246 25.54 -3.54 -28.00
CA THR A 246 24.17 -3.06 -27.78
C THR A 246 23.38 -4.12 -27.02
N LYS A 247 22.68 -3.72 -25.94
CA LYS A 247 21.78 -4.59 -25.17
C LYS A 247 20.35 -4.07 -25.24
N HIS A 248 19.42 -4.95 -25.59
CA HIS A 248 18.00 -4.60 -25.71
C HIS A 248 17.25 -4.93 -24.42
N ILE A 249 16.54 -3.95 -23.85
CA ILE A 249 15.75 -4.14 -22.63
C ILE A 249 14.28 -3.85 -22.92
N LEU A 250 13.40 -4.76 -22.53
CA LEU A 250 11.96 -4.55 -22.56
C LEU A 250 11.44 -4.36 -21.13
N VAL A 251 10.91 -3.17 -20.83
CA VAL A 251 10.26 -2.87 -19.54
C VAL A 251 8.75 -2.89 -19.74
N VAL A 252 8.02 -3.72 -19.01
CA VAL A 252 6.57 -3.91 -19.17
C VAL A 252 5.81 -3.35 -17.98
N GLY A 253 4.95 -2.35 -18.19
CA GLY A 253 4.12 -1.74 -17.15
C GLY A 253 4.05 -0.21 -17.26
N GLY A 254 3.02 0.41 -16.68
CA GLY A 254 2.77 1.86 -16.79
C GLY A 254 2.81 2.63 -15.46
N ASN A 255 3.48 2.08 -14.44
CA ASN A 255 3.48 2.58 -13.06
C ASN A 255 4.90 3.04 -12.64
N LYS A 256 5.06 3.60 -11.43
CA LYS A 256 6.35 4.08 -10.88
C LYS A 256 7.50 3.08 -11.06
N SER A 257 7.32 1.81 -10.72
CA SER A 257 8.39 0.79 -10.87
C SER A 257 8.88 0.63 -12.31
N ALA A 258 8.02 0.86 -13.32
CA ALA A 258 8.42 0.77 -14.71
C ALA A 258 9.32 1.93 -15.13
N LEU A 259 9.02 3.15 -14.68
CA LEU A 259 9.89 4.30 -14.92
C LEU A 259 11.25 4.12 -14.23
N GLU A 260 11.25 3.59 -13.00
CA GLU A 260 12.48 3.29 -12.28
C GLU A 260 13.28 2.17 -12.95
N ALA A 261 12.62 1.11 -13.43
CA ALA A 261 13.25 0.04 -14.19
C ALA A 261 13.94 0.58 -15.46
N CYS A 262 13.33 1.56 -16.14
CA CYS A 262 13.99 2.28 -17.24
C CYS A 262 15.25 3.02 -16.74
N GLY A 263 15.16 3.71 -15.60
CA GLY A 263 16.27 4.47 -15.01
C GLY A 263 17.46 3.64 -14.50
N LEU A 264 17.29 2.32 -14.31
CA LEU A 264 18.38 1.41 -13.90
C LEU A 264 19.61 1.48 -14.82
N PHE A 265 19.37 1.77 -16.10
CA PHE A 265 20.38 1.81 -17.16
C PHE A 265 20.89 3.23 -17.43
N LEU A 266 20.77 4.16 -16.48
CA LEU A 266 21.51 5.41 -16.55
C LEU A 266 22.98 5.17 -16.15
N ARG A 267 23.92 5.82 -16.85
CA ARG A 267 25.35 5.75 -16.58
C ARG A 267 25.68 6.13 -15.14
N THR A 268 25.02 7.14 -14.60
CA THR A 268 25.14 7.59 -13.21
C THR A 268 24.84 6.45 -12.22
N ASN A 269 23.74 5.73 -12.43
CA ASN A 269 23.36 4.57 -11.61
C ASN A 269 24.33 3.39 -11.76
N ARG A 270 24.73 3.06 -13.00
CA ARG A 270 25.71 2.00 -13.28
C ARG A 270 27.05 2.28 -12.60
N GLN A 271 27.57 3.50 -12.77
CA GLN A 271 28.85 3.93 -12.21
C GLN A 271 28.85 3.81 -10.70
N LYS A 272 27.83 4.37 -10.04
CA LYS A 272 27.68 4.30 -8.58
C LYS A 272 27.69 2.85 -8.08
N TYR A 273 26.92 1.96 -8.70
CA TYR A 273 26.88 0.55 -8.32
C TYR A 273 28.23 -0.15 -8.49
N CYS A 274 28.86 0.05 -9.65
CA CYS A 274 30.14 -0.56 -9.99
C CYS A 274 31.25 -0.11 -9.03
N ASP A 275 31.28 1.16 -8.67
CA ASP A 275 32.22 1.71 -7.69
C ASP A 275 32.00 1.10 -6.29
N GLU A 276 30.73 1.00 -5.84
CA GLU A 276 30.36 0.39 -4.55
C GLU A 276 30.73 -1.10 -4.46
N HIS A 277 30.69 -1.82 -5.60
CA HIS A 277 30.93 -3.27 -5.65
C HIS A 277 32.33 -3.64 -6.19
N ASN A 278 33.18 -2.66 -6.52
CA ASN A 278 34.49 -2.86 -7.16
C ASN A 278 34.42 -3.66 -8.48
N ILE A 279 33.43 -3.35 -9.32
CA ILE A 279 33.21 -3.98 -10.64
C ILE A 279 33.57 -2.96 -11.73
N LYS A 280 34.14 -3.40 -12.86
CA LYS A 280 34.37 -2.52 -14.02
C LYS A 280 33.03 -2.18 -14.67
N VAL A 281 32.75 -0.88 -14.89
CA VAL A 281 31.54 -0.45 -15.61
C VAL A 281 31.52 -1.04 -17.02
N PRO A 282 30.47 -1.80 -17.39
CA PRO A 282 30.36 -2.38 -18.73
C PRO A 282 30.18 -1.29 -19.80
N LYS A 283 30.94 -1.40 -20.90
CA LYS A 283 30.77 -0.55 -22.09
C LYS A 283 29.64 -1.09 -22.97
N VAL A 284 28.42 -0.68 -22.67
CA VAL A 284 27.21 -1.15 -23.32
C VAL A 284 26.33 0.04 -23.69
N HIS A 285 25.80 0.02 -24.91
CA HIS A 285 24.71 0.91 -25.32
C HIS A 285 23.36 0.21 -25.07
N TYR A 286 22.49 0.82 -24.27
CA TYR A 286 21.22 0.25 -23.86
C TYR A 286 20.06 0.79 -24.68
N LYS A 287 19.32 -0.11 -25.32
CA LYS A 287 18.07 0.22 -26.03
C LYS A 287 16.89 -0.20 -25.17
N VAL A 288 16.30 0.75 -24.45
CA VAL A 288 15.20 0.48 -23.52
C VAL A 288 13.86 0.74 -24.21
N THR A 289 13.11 -0.33 -24.44
CA THR A 289 11.72 -0.25 -24.90
C THR A 289 10.78 -0.29 -23.71
N TRP A 290 10.08 0.81 -23.46
CA TRP A 290 9.06 0.91 -22.42
C TRP A 290 7.69 0.58 -22.98
N LEU A 291 7.19 -0.62 -22.65
CA LEU A 291 5.89 -1.11 -23.06
C LEU A 291 4.82 -0.75 -22.02
N VAL A 292 3.88 0.10 -22.41
CA VAL A 292 2.72 0.51 -21.61
C VAL A 292 1.42 -0.05 -22.19
N HIS A 293 0.35 0.00 -21.39
CA HIS A 293 -0.94 -0.56 -21.75
C HIS A 293 -1.46 -0.04 -23.11
N PRO A 294 -2.08 -0.91 -23.95
CA PRO A 294 -2.55 -0.53 -25.28
C PRO A 294 -3.59 0.59 -25.25
N SER A 295 -4.46 0.59 -24.24
CA SER A 295 -5.45 1.65 -24.02
C SER A 295 -4.89 2.79 -23.13
N PRO A 296 -5.20 4.06 -23.45
CA PRO A 296 -4.90 5.22 -22.60
C PRO A 296 -5.41 5.12 -21.15
N ARG A 297 -6.50 4.37 -20.91
CA ARG A 297 -7.04 4.16 -19.55
C ARG A 297 -6.14 3.31 -18.65
N GLY A 298 -5.28 2.47 -19.23
CA GLY A 298 -4.37 1.60 -18.46
C GLY A 298 -2.98 2.20 -18.25
N VAL A 299 -2.81 3.48 -18.57
CA VAL A 299 -1.55 4.21 -18.38
C VAL A 299 -1.78 5.29 -17.33
N HIS A 300 -1.06 5.21 -16.22
CA HIS A 300 -1.24 6.12 -15.09
C HIS A 300 -0.02 7.04 -14.90
N PHE A 301 0.70 7.33 -15.99
CA PHE A 301 1.91 8.14 -15.94
C PHE A 301 1.58 9.59 -15.57
N MET A 302 2.18 10.04 -14.48
CA MET A 302 2.04 11.39 -13.96
C MET A 302 3.36 11.78 -13.31
N ILE A 303 3.84 12.99 -13.57
CA ILE A 303 5.04 13.54 -12.93
C ILE A 303 4.57 14.54 -11.88
N LEU A 304 4.88 14.26 -10.62
CA LEU A 304 4.66 15.18 -9.51
C LEU A 304 6.00 15.43 -8.79
N ASN A 305 6.39 16.70 -8.70
CA ASN A 305 7.51 17.09 -7.85
C ASN A 305 6.98 17.49 -6.47
N ILE A 306 6.87 16.52 -5.56
CA ILE A 306 6.39 16.78 -4.19
C ILE A 306 7.50 16.71 -3.13
N ALA A 307 8.68 16.17 -3.45
CA ALA A 307 9.87 16.28 -2.61
C ALA A 307 10.68 17.52 -3.00
N ASP A 308 10.11 18.68 -2.71
CA ASP A 308 10.83 19.95 -2.79
C ASP A 308 11.03 20.55 -1.40
N GLU A 309 12.14 21.28 -1.23
CA GLU A 309 12.46 21.95 0.03
C GLU A 309 11.43 23.03 0.43
N LYS A 310 10.46 23.37 -0.44
CA LYS A 310 9.37 24.30 -0.14
C LYS A 310 8.21 23.62 0.59
N GLY A 311 8.23 22.29 0.73
CA GLY A 311 7.23 21.54 1.48
C GLY A 311 5.92 21.33 0.74
N SER A 312 5.93 21.31 -0.60
CA SER A 312 4.69 21.19 -1.40
C SER A 312 3.87 19.92 -1.13
N ALA A 313 4.47 18.86 -0.57
CA ALA A 313 3.77 17.64 -0.18
C ALA A 313 2.89 17.82 1.08
N GLU A 314 3.30 18.65 2.03
CA GLU A 314 2.66 18.72 3.35
C GLU A 314 1.18 19.18 3.28
N PRO A 315 0.80 20.21 2.50
CA PRO A 315 -0.60 20.62 2.38
C PRO A 315 -1.54 19.52 1.88
N ALA A 316 -1.04 18.56 1.08
CA ALA A 316 -1.83 17.42 0.61
C ALA A 316 -2.21 16.43 1.73
N LEU A 317 -1.55 16.52 2.90
CA LEU A 317 -1.81 15.72 4.09
C LEU A 317 -2.76 16.41 5.08
N SER A 318 -3.38 17.53 4.70
CA SER A 318 -4.31 18.29 5.54
C SER A 318 -5.76 17.76 5.44
N ARG A 319 -6.58 18.01 6.47
CA ARG A 319 -8.02 17.70 6.41
C ARG A 319 -8.75 18.49 5.32
N ALA A 320 -8.34 19.74 5.05
CA ALA A 320 -8.91 20.52 3.97
C ALA A 320 -8.71 19.86 2.60
N PHE A 321 -7.52 19.32 2.33
CA PHE A 321 -7.28 18.55 1.10
C PHE A 321 -8.09 17.24 1.10
N ALA A 322 -8.11 16.50 2.21
CA ALA A 322 -8.90 15.28 2.34
C ALA A 322 -10.40 15.49 2.10
N ALA A 323 -10.96 16.66 2.45
CA ALA A 323 -12.37 16.98 2.27
C ALA A 323 -12.82 17.05 0.79
N PHE A 324 -11.89 17.25 -0.15
CA PHE A 324 -12.18 17.16 -1.59
C PHE A 324 -12.30 15.71 -2.11
N ASN A 325 -12.12 14.73 -1.24
CA ASN A 325 -12.20 13.31 -1.56
C ASN A 325 -13.39 12.67 -0.85
N PRO A 326 -14.20 11.83 -1.52
CA PRO A 326 -15.17 11.00 -0.81
C PRO A 326 -14.41 10.05 0.12
N SER A 327 -14.97 9.71 1.28
CA SER A 327 -14.36 8.76 2.20
C SER A 327 -15.41 7.88 2.86
N VAL A 328 -15.21 6.56 2.78
CA VAL A 328 -16.03 5.60 3.55
C VAL A 328 -15.80 5.72 5.07
N TYR A 329 -14.73 6.41 5.46
CA TYR A 329 -14.37 6.69 6.84
C TYR A 329 -14.84 8.08 7.30
N ASP A 330 -15.66 8.81 6.55
CA ASP A 330 -16.42 9.95 7.11
C ASP A 330 -17.73 10.11 6.35
N THR A 331 -18.79 9.63 6.97
CA THR A 331 -20.09 9.46 6.31
C THR A 331 -21.12 10.51 6.72
N TYR A 332 -20.92 11.19 7.85
CA TYR A 332 -21.96 12.02 8.47
C TYR A 332 -21.55 13.47 8.75
N SER A 333 -20.27 13.83 8.62
CA SER A 333 -19.83 15.21 8.86
C SER A 333 -20.44 16.20 7.86
N GLY A 334 -20.69 17.42 8.33
CA GLY A 334 -21.30 18.48 7.54
C GLY A 334 -20.48 18.86 6.31
N VAL A 335 -19.15 18.89 6.44
CA VAL A 335 -18.23 19.22 5.34
C VAL A 335 -18.29 18.17 4.23
N TYR A 336 -18.18 16.88 4.56
CA TYR A 336 -18.23 15.83 3.56
C TYR A 336 -19.61 15.71 2.91
N ARG A 337 -20.69 15.90 3.69
CA ARG A 337 -22.05 15.96 3.14
C ARG A 337 -22.22 17.15 2.18
N PHE A 338 -21.67 18.31 2.50
CA PHE A 338 -21.71 19.47 1.62
C PHE A 338 -20.96 19.19 0.30
N MET A 339 -19.74 18.66 0.38
CA MET A 339 -18.88 18.42 -0.78
C MET A 339 -19.36 17.28 -1.68
N HIS A 340 -19.85 16.18 -1.08
CA HIS A 340 -20.05 14.91 -1.78
C HIS A 340 -21.49 14.43 -1.87
N SER A 341 -22.44 14.97 -1.08
CA SER A 341 -23.85 14.58 -1.21
C SER A 341 -24.57 15.41 -2.28
N SER A 342 -25.26 14.74 -3.22
CA SER A 342 -26.01 15.43 -4.29
C SER A 342 -27.35 16.02 -3.83
N ARG A 343 -27.68 15.94 -2.54
CA ARG A 343 -29.05 16.11 -2.03
C ARG A 343 -29.39 17.55 -1.60
N TRP A 344 -28.39 18.41 -1.30
CA TRP A 344 -28.69 19.74 -0.75
C TRP A 344 -27.92 20.93 -1.34
N TRP A 345 -26.83 20.75 -2.10
CA TRP A 345 -26.02 21.88 -2.59
C TRP A 345 -25.21 21.45 -3.83
N ALA A 346 -25.75 21.63 -5.04
CA ALA A 346 -25.00 21.38 -6.28
C ALA A 346 -23.62 22.10 -6.29
N TRP A 347 -23.51 23.20 -5.55
CA TRP A 347 -22.28 23.96 -5.31
C TRP A 347 -21.11 23.15 -4.74
N GLY A 348 -21.33 22.24 -3.79
CA GLY A 348 -20.23 21.44 -3.23
C GLY A 348 -19.62 20.51 -4.27
N SER A 349 -20.46 19.81 -5.02
CA SER A 349 -20.02 18.97 -6.14
C SER A 349 -19.36 19.79 -7.27
N ILE A 350 -19.81 21.03 -7.50
CA ILE A 350 -19.13 21.97 -8.41
C ILE A 350 -17.73 22.30 -7.87
N LEU A 351 -17.58 22.68 -6.60
CA LEU A 351 -16.29 23.01 -5.99
C LEU A 351 -15.30 21.85 -6.09
N VAL A 352 -15.74 20.63 -5.79
CA VAL A 352 -14.91 19.43 -5.94
C VAL A 352 -14.47 19.24 -7.39
N SER A 353 -15.38 19.45 -8.33
CA SER A 353 -15.08 19.29 -9.76
C SER A 353 -14.11 20.35 -10.29
N VAL A 354 -14.26 21.61 -9.86
CA VAL A 354 -13.33 22.71 -10.20
C VAL A 354 -11.94 22.44 -9.63
N PHE A 355 -11.86 21.95 -8.39
CA PHE A 355 -10.60 21.57 -7.76
C PHE A 355 -9.85 20.52 -8.60
N TRP A 356 -10.53 19.44 -8.97
CA TRP A 356 -9.91 18.36 -9.75
C TRP A 356 -9.57 18.75 -11.18
N TRP A 357 -10.38 19.62 -11.81
CA TRP A 357 -10.05 20.19 -13.10
C TRP A 357 -8.80 21.07 -13.06
N ALA A 358 -8.69 21.94 -12.06
CA ALA A 358 -7.51 22.79 -11.87
C ALA A 358 -6.25 21.95 -11.58
N PHE A 359 -6.39 20.89 -10.77
CA PHE A 359 -5.31 19.94 -10.51
C PHE A 359 -4.87 19.23 -11.80
N ALA A 360 -5.81 18.74 -12.62
CA ALA A 360 -5.53 18.10 -13.90
C ALA A 360 -4.78 19.02 -14.87
N LEU A 361 -5.15 20.31 -14.92
CA LEU A 361 -4.45 21.32 -15.71
C LEU A 361 -3.00 21.49 -15.26
N GLY A 362 -2.76 21.65 -13.97
CA GLY A 362 -1.42 21.83 -13.42
C GLY A 362 -0.50 20.63 -13.73
N VAL A 363 -1.02 19.42 -13.55
CA VAL A 363 -0.27 18.19 -13.85
C VAL A 363 -0.02 18.02 -15.35
N SER A 364 -1.01 18.29 -16.19
CA SER A 364 -0.84 18.19 -17.65
C SER A 364 0.21 19.16 -18.17
N TYR A 365 0.23 20.38 -17.61
CA TYR A 365 1.23 21.39 -17.92
C TYR A 365 2.63 20.94 -17.49
N ALA A 366 2.77 20.37 -16.28
CA ALA A 366 4.05 19.90 -15.76
C ALA A 366 4.61 18.68 -16.54
N ALA A 367 3.75 17.77 -17.00
CA ALA A 367 4.16 16.55 -17.69
C ALA A 367 4.49 16.76 -19.18
N ASP A 368 4.06 17.88 -19.78
CA ASP A 368 4.27 18.26 -21.18
C ASP A 368 4.16 17.08 -22.17
N PHE A 369 2.99 16.43 -22.19
CA PHE A 369 2.74 15.24 -23.01
C PHE A 369 2.96 15.44 -24.51
N GLY A 370 3.02 16.68 -25.00
CA GLY A 370 3.25 17.02 -26.40
C GLY A 370 4.72 17.07 -26.80
N ARG A 371 5.65 17.12 -25.84
CA ARG A 371 7.07 17.43 -26.10
C ARG A 371 7.81 16.40 -26.94
N SER A 372 7.47 15.12 -26.82
CA SER A 372 8.11 14.04 -27.57
C SER A 372 7.13 12.91 -27.87
N GLU A 373 7.41 12.15 -28.93
CA GLU A 373 6.57 11.00 -29.32
C GLU A 373 6.51 9.93 -28.22
N ASN A 374 7.59 9.76 -27.46
CA ASN A 374 7.65 8.83 -26.33
C ASN A 374 6.69 9.22 -25.21
N VAL A 375 6.69 10.50 -24.80
CA VAL A 375 5.84 10.98 -23.71
C VAL A 375 4.38 11.12 -24.18
N ARG A 376 4.14 11.45 -25.45
CA ARG A 376 2.80 11.44 -26.04
C ARG A 376 2.13 10.07 -25.91
N ARG A 377 2.90 9.00 -26.03
CA ARG A 377 2.41 7.62 -25.81
C ARG A 377 2.19 7.27 -24.34
N LEU A 378 2.70 8.05 -23.40
CA LEU A 378 2.42 7.90 -21.96
C LEU A 378 1.20 8.68 -21.50
N ARG A 379 0.57 9.48 -22.38
CA ARG A 379 -0.60 10.31 -22.04
C ARG A 379 -1.77 9.45 -21.50
N PRO A 380 -2.23 9.66 -20.26
CA PRO A 380 -3.39 8.99 -19.70
C PRO A 380 -4.69 9.40 -20.41
N GLY A 381 -5.76 8.63 -20.20
CA GLY A 381 -7.12 8.96 -20.69
C GLY A 381 -7.58 10.37 -20.28
N TRP A 382 -7.42 10.74 -19.01
CA TRP A 382 -7.92 12.01 -18.48
C TRP A 382 -7.26 13.25 -19.11
N ALA A 383 -6.02 13.12 -19.57
CA ALA A 383 -5.24 14.23 -20.13
C ALA A 383 -5.70 14.63 -21.56
N TRP A 384 -6.63 13.90 -22.17
CA TRP A 384 -7.23 14.23 -23.49
C TRP A 384 -8.35 15.28 -23.39
N THR A 385 -9.05 15.31 -22.25
CA THR A 385 -10.27 16.12 -22.04
C THR A 385 -10.02 17.63 -21.98
N LEU A 386 -8.81 18.05 -21.61
CA LEU A 386 -8.45 19.46 -21.42
C LEU A 386 -8.18 20.24 -22.72
N GLY A 387 -7.97 19.55 -23.85
CA GLY A 387 -7.66 20.18 -25.13
C GLY A 387 -8.86 20.44 -26.05
N HIS A 388 -10.02 19.85 -25.76
CA HIS A 388 -11.13 19.77 -26.72
C HIS A 388 -12.52 20.09 -26.16
N LYS A 389 -12.68 20.37 -24.86
CA LYS A 389 -13.99 20.66 -24.25
C LYS A 389 -14.09 22.09 -23.72
N THR A 390 -15.13 22.79 -24.13
CA THR A 390 -15.59 24.02 -23.48
C THR A 390 -16.17 23.70 -22.09
N TRP A 391 -16.19 24.69 -21.19
CA TRP A 391 -16.78 24.57 -19.85
C TRP A 391 -18.22 23.99 -19.86
N GLY A 392 -18.99 24.30 -20.90
CA GLY A 392 -20.35 23.77 -21.09
C GLY A 392 -20.42 22.30 -21.56
N GLU A 393 -19.40 21.79 -22.25
CA GLU A 393 -19.33 20.40 -22.72
C GLU A 393 -18.83 19.45 -21.64
N TRP A 394 -17.96 19.94 -20.75
CA TRP A 394 -17.55 19.23 -19.55
C TRP A 394 -18.75 18.95 -18.62
N TRP A 395 -19.73 19.86 -18.59
CA TRP A 395 -20.99 19.72 -17.84
C TRP A 395 -22.02 18.79 -18.50
N LYS A 396 -21.97 18.61 -19.82
CA LYS A 396 -22.98 17.86 -20.59
C LYS A 396 -22.68 16.37 -20.72
N GLY A 397 -21.53 15.88 -20.25
CA GLY A 397 -21.17 14.46 -20.27
C GLY A 397 -21.22 13.81 -21.67
N GLY A 398 -21.00 14.60 -22.72
CA GLY A 398 -21.23 14.20 -24.12
C GLY A 398 -19.98 14.14 -25.00
N GLY A 399 -18.85 13.69 -24.45
CA GLY A 399 -17.67 13.32 -25.27
C GLY A 399 -17.59 11.81 -25.44
N ASN A 400 -16.83 11.33 -26.43
CA ASN A 400 -16.53 9.90 -26.59
C ASN A 400 -16.20 9.29 -25.22
N GLU A 401 -17.05 8.38 -24.75
CA GLU A 401 -16.97 7.79 -23.41
C GLU A 401 -15.59 7.17 -23.15
N GLU A 402 -14.88 6.74 -24.20
CA GLU A 402 -13.57 6.09 -24.16
C GLU A 402 -12.44 6.96 -23.55
N GLU A 403 -12.51 8.29 -23.63
CA GLU A 403 -11.40 9.22 -23.30
C GLU A 403 -11.64 10.11 -22.07
N ASP A 404 -12.82 10.05 -21.44
CA ASP A 404 -13.25 11.02 -20.44
C ASP A 404 -12.98 10.56 -19.00
N LEU A 405 -11.70 10.50 -18.60
CA LEU A 405 -11.32 10.22 -17.20
C LEU A 405 -11.02 11.52 -16.44
N GLY A 406 -11.25 11.52 -15.13
CA GLY A 406 -10.75 12.55 -14.21
C GLY A 406 -9.42 12.15 -13.58
N ILE A 407 -8.48 13.10 -13.41
CA ILE A 407 -7.20 12.85 -12.72
C ILE A 407 -7.37 12.27 -11.30
N GLU A 408 -8.51 12.58 -10.67
CA GLU A 408 -8.88 12.11 -9.34
C GLU A 408 -8.89 10.58 -9.21
N TRP A 409 -9.11 9.85 -10.31
CA TRP A 409 -9.15 8.38 -10.32
C TRP A 409 -7.76 7.73 -10.46
N ASP A 410 -6.75 8.50 -10.86
CA ASP A 410 -5.41 8.00 -11.20
C ASP A 410 -4.28 8.57 -10.33
N VAL A 411 -4.56 9.59 -9.51
CA VAL A 411 -3.54 10.30 -8.71
C VAL A 411 -2.75 9.37 -7.78
N GLY A 412 -3.35 8.26 -7.32
CA GLY A 412 -2.68 7.26 -6.49
C GLY A 412 -1.53 6.52 -7.19
N ASN A 413 -1.46 6.55 -8.52
CA ASN A 413 -0.41 5.92 -9.30
C ASN A 413 0.67 6.91 -9.77
N ALA A 414 0.66 8.14 -9.28
CA ALA A 414 1.58 9.18 -9.72
C ALA A 414 3.04 8.77 -9.50
N VAL A 415 3.90 9.21 -10.40
CA VAL A 415 5.35 9.00 -10.31
C VAL A 415 5.97 10.29 -9.80
N GLN A 416 6.68 10.15 -8.69
CA GLN A 416 7.47 11.24 -8.17
C GLN A 416 8.79 11.33 -8.89
N MET A 417 9.02 12.49 -9.49
CA MET A 417 10.24 12.77 -10.20
C MET A 417 10.42 14.28 -10.33
N GLU A 418 11.65 14.74 -10.19
CA GLU A 418 11.99 16.11 -10.52
C GLU A 418 11.85 16.29 -12.05
N PRO A 419 11.23 17.38 -12.56
CA PRO A 419 11.06 17.57 -14.00
C PRO A 419 12.40 17.64 -14.78
N SER A 420 13.48 18.00 -14.10
CA SER A 420 14.84 18.06 -14.63
C SER A 420 15.57 16.71 -14.63
N HIS A 421 14.97 15.66 -14.05
CA HIS A 421 15.62 14.37 -13.85
C HIS A 421 16.12 13.78 -15.16
N GLU A 422 17.34 13.22 -15.15
CA GLU A 422 18.05 12.74 -16.34
C GLU A 422 17.21 11.78 -17.19
N ILE A 423 16.53 10.82 -16.57
CA ILE A 423 15.64 9.86 -17.27
C ILE A 423 14.56 10.52 -18.12
N LEU A 424 14.01 11.67 -17.70
CA LEU A 424 12.99 12.39 -18.48
C LEU A 424 13.63 13.02 -19.71
N ARG A 425 14.84 13.57 -19.58
CA ARG A 425 15.60 14.12 -20.72
C ARG A 425 15.92 13.04 -21.76
N VAL A 426 16.34 11.85 -21.30
CA VAL A 426 16.54 10.67 -22.17
C VAL A 426 15.23 10.25 -22.84
N LEU A 427 14.13 10.21 -22.08
CA LEU A 427 12.80 9.88 -22.59
C LEU A 427 12.31 10.87 -23.67
N HIS A 428 12.65 12.16 -23.54
CA HIS A 428 12.40 13.18 -24.55
C HIS A 428 13.35 13.13 -25.74
N GLY A 429 14.43 12.34 -25.69
CA GLY A 429 15.46 12.28 -26.73
C GLY A 429 16.33 13.53 -26.79
N GLU A 430 16.48 14.26 -25.68
CA GLU A 430 17.37 15.41 -25.60
C GLU A 430 18.83 15.00 -25.88
N LYS A 431 19.62 15.94 -26.40
CA LYS A 431 21.07 15.77 -26.60
C LYS A 431 21.80 16.94 -25.95
N GLY A 432 22.94 16.68 -25.32
CA GLY A 432 23.78 17.73 -24.73
C GLY A 432 24.41 17.33 -23.40
N GLN A 433 24.96 18.30 -22.69
CA GLN A 433 25.64 18.09 -21.42
C GLN A 433 24.66 17.55 -20.35
N GLY A 434 25.06 16.50 -19.65
CA GLY A 434 24.28 15.87 -18.58
C GLY A 434 23.09 15.02 -19.05
N VAL A 435 23.11 14.55 -20.31
CA VAL A 435 22.20 13.49 -20.79
C VAL A 435 23.04 12.26 -21.12
N ASP A 436 22.63 11.11 -20.59
CA ASP A 436 23.28 9.84 -20.89
C ASP A 436 23.18 9.50 -22.40
N THR A 437 24.33 9.42 -23.07
CA THR A 437 24.44 9.04 -24.48
C THR A 437 24.61 7.54 -24.70
N GLU A 438 24.76 6.76 -23.63
CA GLU A 438 24.87 5.30 -23.65
C GLU A 438 23.49 4.62 -23.56
N MET A 439 22.41 5.39 -23.53
CA MET A 439 21.05 4.88 -23.41
C MET A 439 20.12 5.58 -24.41
N GLU A 440 19.24 4.81 -25.06
CA GLU A 440 18.10 5.33 -25.79
C GLU A 440 16.80 4.70 -25.28
N MET A 441 15.71 5.49 -25.33
CA MET A 441 14.39 5.05 -24.89
C MET A 441 13.36 5.14 -26.00
N THR A 442 12.50 4.13 -26.09
CA THR A 442 11.32 4.15 -26.96
C THR A 442 10.09 3.68 -26.18
N THR A 443 9.01 4.46 -26.22
CA THR A 443 7.73 4.05 -25.65
C THR A 443 6.87 3.35 -26.69
N VAL A 444 6.27 2.23 -26.34
CA VAL A 444 5.34 1.44 -27.16
C VAL A 444 4.06 1.17 -26.37
N ARG A 445 2.90 1.26 -27.03
CA ARG A 445 1.62 0.82 -26.48
C ARG A 445 1.31 -0.59 -26.96
N GLY A 446 1.10 -1.53 -26.05
CA GLY A 446 0.77 -2.90 -26.39
C GLY A 446 0.78 -3.85 -25.20
N ARG A 447 0.48 -5.12 -25.45
CA ARG A 447 0.60 -6.21 -24.48
C ARG A 447 1.50 -7.30 -25.02
N VAL A 448 2.34 -7.87 -24.16
CA VAL A 448 3.11 -9.06 -24.52
C VAL A 448 2.12 -10.22 -24.67
N LYS A 449 2.05 -10.79 -25.86
CA LYS A 449 1.28 -12.00 -26.16
C LYS A 449 2.10 -13.25 -25.88
N GLU A 450 3.39 -13.21 -26.19
CA GLU A 450 4.28 -14.36 -26.08
C GLU A 450 5.76 -13.94 -26.05
N LEU A 451 6.61 -14.78 -25.45
CA LEU A 451 8.06 -14.72 -25.53
C LEU A 451 8.59 -15.93 -26.32
N ARG A 452 9.53 -15.73 -27.24
CA ARG A 452 10.18 -16.79 -28.03
C ARG A 452 11.66 -16.47 -28.24
N GLY A 453 12.56 -17.38 -27.89
CA GLY A 453 14.00 -17.11 -27.97
C GLY A 453 14.36 -15.85 -27.17
N LYS A 454 14.89 -14.83 -27.83
CA LYS A 454 15.15 -13.47 -27.27
C LYS A 454 14.20 -12.39 -27.81
N GLU A 455 13.00 -12.79 -28.23
CA GLU A 455 12.02 -11.88 -28.81
C GLU A 455 10.71 -11.90 -28.02
N ALA A 456 10.08 -10.73 -27.94
CA ALA A 456 8.74 -10.54 -27.40
C ALA A 456 7.76 -10.20 -28.53
N VAL A 457 6.69 -10.98 -28.66
CA VAL A 457 5.59 -10.68 -29.56
C VAL A 457 4.60 -9.78 -28.83
N VAL A 458 4.48 -8.54 -29.28
CA VAL A 458 3.63 -7.52 -28.67
C VAL A 458 2.45 -7.20 -29.58
N VAL A 459 1.26 -7.11 -29.01
CA VAL A 459 0.01 -6.81 -29.72
C VAL A 459 -0.50 -5.43 -29.29
N ASP A 460 -0.82 -4.57 -30.24
CA ASP A 460 -1.39 -3.25 -29.98
C ASP A 460 -2.91 -3.28 -29.73
N LYS A 461 -3.55 -2.11 -29.58
CA LYS A 461 -5.02 -2.01 -29.38
C LYS A 461 -5.81 -2.59 -30.58
N GLY A 462 -5.27 -2.46 -31.80
CA GLY A 462 -5.92 -2.92 -33.04
C GLY A 462 -5.62 -4.37 -33.39
N GLY A 463 -4.96 -5.13 -32.51
CA GLY A 463 -4.62 -6.54 -32.74
C GLY A 463 -3.38 -6.73 -33.63
N LYS A 464 -2.67 -5.67 -34.01
CA LYS A 464 -1.48 -5.78 -34.85
C LYS A 464 -0.30 -6.24 -34.00
N GLU A 465 0.39 -7.27 -34.49
CA GLU A 465 1.57 -7.81 -33.83
C GLU A 465 2.84 -7.06 -34.26
N LYS A 466 3.75 -6.88 -33.30
CA LYS A 466 5.09 -6.33 -33.47
C LYS A 466 6.06 -7.19 -32.67
N ILE A 467 7.17 -7.56 -33.32
CA ILE A 467 8.26 -8.29 -32.67
C ILE A 467 9.25 -7.27 -32.09
N ILE A 468 9.65 -7.48 -30.84
CA ILE A 468 10.65 -6.67 -30.15
C ILE A 468 11.75 -7.60 -29.65
N SER A 469 12.97 -7.42 -30.17
CA SER A 469 14.15 -8.08 -29.61
C SER A 469 14.44 -7.53 -28.21
N ALA A 470 14.72 -8.42 -27.27
CA ALA A 470 15.07 -8.11 -25.90
C ALA A 470 16.08 -9.14 -25.38
N ASP A 471 17.21 -8.68 -24.85
CA ASP A 471 18.11 -9.51 -24.06
C ASP A 471 17.60 -9.67 -22.62
N SER A 472 16.78 -8.73 -22.16
CA SER A 472 16.17 -8.78 -20.85
C SER A 472 14.75 -8.21 -20.84
N VAL A 473 13.84 -8.86 -20.12
CA VAL A 473 12.48 -8.41 -19.86
C VAL A 473 12.31 -8.13 -18.37
N ILE A 474 11.85 -6.92 -18.04
CA ILE A 474 11.54 -6.51 -16.67
C ILE A 474 10.02 -6.32 -16.55
N TRP A 475 9.38 -7.21 -15.81
CA TRP A 475 7.95 -7.17 -15.54
C TRP A 475 7.65 -6.23 -14.37
N CYS A 476 7.09 -5.07 -14.66
CA CYS A 476 6.57 -4.10 -13.69
C CYS A 476 5.04 -4.17 -13.64
N THR A 477 4.53 -5.40 -13.54
CA THR A 477 3.12 -5.75 -13.78
C THR A 477 2.28 -5.85 -12.50
N GLY A 478 2.85 -5.47 -11.36
CA GLY A 478 2.16 -5.39 -10.08
C GLY A 478 2.25 -6.68 -9.28
N TRP A 479 1.32 -6.86 -8.36
CA TRP A 479 1.42 -7.88 -7.32
C TRP A 479 0.13 -8.70 -7.24
N LEU A 480 0.26 -9.93 -6.76
CA LEU A 480 -0.84 -10.78 -6.35
C LEU A 480 -1.05 -10.65 -4.84
N PRO A 481 -2.27 -10.87 -4.34
CA PRO A 481 -2.51 -10.89 -2.90
C PRO A 481 -1.64 -11.92 -2.18
N SER A 482 -1.16 -11.53 -1.01
CA SER A 482 -0.41 -12.40 -0.09
C SER A 482 -1.37 -13.20 0.81
N GLY A 483 -0.84 -14.12 1.64
CA GLY A 483 -1.67 -14.91 2.58
C GLY A 483 -1.94 -16.36 2.18
N ASN A 484 -1.31 -16.85 1.12
CA ASN A 484 -1.41 -18.23 0.63
C ASN A 484 -0.76 -19.32 1.53
N PHE A 485 -0.50 -19.00 2.80
CA PHE A 485 0.02 -19.92 3.81
C PHE A 485 -1.06 -20.38 4.80
N PHE A 486 -2.30 -19.93 4.66
CA PHE A 486 -3.46 -20.55 5.31
C PHE A 486 -4.09 -21.58 4.35
N ASP A 487 -4.67 -22.65 4.89
CA ASP A 487 -5.57 -23.50 4.11
C ASP A 487 -6.87 -22.76 3.77
N GLU A 488 -7.70 -23.29 2.87
CA GLU A 488 -8.90 -22.60 2.40
C GLU A 488 -9.94 -22.35 3.48
N GLU A 489 -10.05 -23.23 4.48
CA GLU A 489 -11.01 -23.07 5.56
C GLU A 489 -10.57 -21.95 6.50
N GLU A 490 -9.30 -22.00 6.93
CA GLU A 490 -8.73 -20.99 7.81
C GLU A 490 -8.59 -19.65 7.09
N ALA A 491 -8.24 -19.62 5.81
CA ALA A 491 -8.20 -18.39 5.01
C ALA A 491 -9.57 -17.70 5.00
N ARG A 492 -10.67 -18.44 4.84
CA ARG A 492 -12.03 -17.90 4.93
C ARG A 492 -12.31 -17.30 6.31
N ARG A 493 -11.89 -18.00 7.37
CA ARG A 493 -12.08 -17.61 8.77
C ARG A 493 -11.30 -16.34 9.13
N VAL A 494 -10.02 -16.26 8.75
CA VAL A 494 -9.16 -15.10 9.05
C VAL A 494 -9.28 -13.98 8.01
N GLY A 495 -10.14 -14.12 7.01
CA GLY A 495 -10.36 -13.11 5.99
C GLY A 495 -9.20 -12.95 5.00
N ALA A 496 -8.38 -13.99 4.81
CA ALA A 496 -7.32 -14.02 3.81
C ALA A 496 -7.87 -14.30 2.39
N PRO A 497 -7.16 -13.90 1.33
CA PRO A 497 -7.55 -14.14 -0.06
C PRO A 497 -7.69 -15.63 -0.40
N LEU A 498 -8.76 -15.99 -1.10
CA LEU A 498 -9.04 -17.33 -1.62
C LEU A 498 -8.98 -17.35 -3.14
N PRO A 499 -8.59 -18.46 -3.80
CA PRO A 499 -8.75 -18.61 -5.25
C PRO A 499 -10.21 -18.43 -5.69
N ASN A 500 -10.44 -17.78 -6.84
CA ASN A 500 -11.76 -17.69 -7.46
C ASN A 500 -12.03 -18.95 -8.30
N ASP A 501 -12.97 -19.79 -7.87
CA ASP A 501 -13.39 -21.01 -8.56
C ASP A 501 -14.22 -20.73 -9.84
N GLU A 502 -13.64 -20.08 -10.84
CA GLU A 502 -14.36 -19.85 -12.12
C GLU A 502 -14.47 -21.12 -13.00
N GLY A 503 -13.83 -22.22 -12.59
CA GLY A 503 -13.87 -23.52 -13.30
C GLY A 503 -14.98 -24.48 -12.84
N SER A 504 -15.65 -24.23 -11.70
CA SER A 504 -16.67 -25.14 -11.17
C SER A 504 -18.06 -24.48 -11.25
N SER A 505 -18.92 -24.98 -12.14
CA SER A 505 -20.33 -24.57 -12.23
C SER A 505 -21.15 -24.86 -10.96
N LYS A 506 -20.54 -25.48 -9.94
CA LYS A 506 -21.15 -25.84 -8.66
C LYS A 506 -20.91 -24.78 -7.57
N ALA A 507 -19.79 -24.05 -7.55
CA ALA A 507 -19.46 -23.07 -6.51
C ALA A 507 -20.30 -21.78 -6.60
N SER A 508 -20.68 -21.33 -7.80
CA SER A 508 -21.47 -20.11 -7.99
C SER A 508 -22.94 -20.21 -7.55
N LYS A 509 -23.38 -21.41 -7.14
CA LYS A 509 -24.77 -21.68 -6.71
C LYS A 509 -24.91 -21.95 -5.21
N SER A 510 -23.83 -21.89 -4.42
CA SER A 510 -23.96 -22.09 -2.97
C SER A 510 -24.74 -20.92 -2.33
N PRO A 511 -25.57 -21.18 -1.30
CA PRO A 511 -26.31 -20.14 -0.60
C PRO A 511 -25.42 -19.01 -0.06
N ASP A 512 -24.21 -19.35 0.42
CA ASP A 512 -23.26 -18.39 0.97
C ASP A 512 -22.67 -17.46 -0.09
N THR A 513 -22.39 -17.97 -1.29
CA THR A 513 -21.96 -17.16 -2.43
C THR A 513 -23.06 -16.17 -2.85
N ILE A 514 -24.33 -16.61 -2.89
CA ILE A 514 -25.47 -15.76 -3.23
C ILE A 514 -25.68 -14.68 -2.16
N LYS A 515 -25.61 -15.04 -0.88
CA LYS A 515 -25.72 -14.10 0.25
C LYS A 515 -24.62 -13.04 0.19
N THR A 516 -23.38 -13.45 -0.05
CA THR A 516 -22.22 -12.56 -0.17
C THR A 516 -22.40 -11.60 -1.35
N LEU A 517 -22.73 -12.11 -2.54
CA LEU A 517 -22.95 -11.30 -3.73
C LEU A 517 -24.08 -10.27 -3.55
N GLY A 518 -25.18 -10.68 -2.90
CA GLY A 518 -26.28 -9.78 -2.54
C GLY A 518 -25.89 -8.72 -1.51
N MET A 519 -24.96 -9.03 -0.59
CA MET A 519 -24.39 -8.05 0.34
C MET A 519 -23.52 -7.03 -0.40
N GLN A 520 -22.58 -7.49 -1.24
CA GLN A 520 -21.71 -6.62 -2.04
C GLN A 520 -22.53 -5.67 -2.92
N THR A 521 -23.58 -6.17 -3.57
CA THR A 521 -24.47 -5.36 -4.42
C THR A 521 -25.18 -4.24 -3.62
N ARG A 522 -25.71 -4.57 -2.44
CA ARG A 522 -26.36 -3.57 -1.57
C ARG A 522 -25.37 -2.53 -1.04
N ALA A 523 -24.15 -2.97 -0.69
CA ALA A 523 -23.08 -2.08 -0.23
C ALA A 523 -22.71 -1.08 -1.34
N GLN A 524 -22.51 -1.56 -2.57
CA GLN A 524 -22.27 -0.71 -3.74
C GLN A 524 -23.40 0.30 -3.96
N GLN A 525 -24.67 -0.14 -3.92
CA GLN A 525 -25.82 0.75 -4.08
C GLN A 525 -25.87 1.85 -3.01
N GLN A 526 -25.60 1.51 -1.75
CA GLN A 526 -25.52 2.51 -0.68
C GLN A 526 -24.40 3.52 -0.94
N LEU A 527 -23.21 3.07 -1.30
CA LEU A 527 -22.08 3.96 -1.59
C LEU A 527 -22.37 4.89 -2.77
N LEU A 528 -22.99 4.40 -3.84
CA LEU A 528 -23.38 5.22 -4.99
C LEU A 528 -24.53 6.18 -4.70
N ALA A 529 -25.36 5.90 -3.69
CA ALA A 529 -26.36 6.83 -3.19
C ALA A 529 -25.73 7.92 -2.31
N GLN A 530 -24.73 7.55 -1.51
CA GLN A 530 -24.04 8.44 -0.59
C GLN A 530 -23.02 9.34 -1.28
N PHE A 531 -22.27 8.79 -2.24
CA PHE A 531 -21.22 9.45 -3.00
C PHE A 531 -21.51 9.33 -4.52
N PRO A 532 -22.45 10.13 -5.06
CA PRO A 532 -22.85 10.02 -6.47
C PRO A 532 -21.72 10.19 -7.48
N ARG A 533 -20.64 10.92 -7.13
CA ARG A 533 -19.44 11.07 -7.98
C ARG A 533 -18.76 9.73 -8.28
N LEU A 534 -18.88 8.72 -7.40
CA LEU A 534 -18.35 7.37 -7.64
C LEU A 534 -19.02 6.66 -8.83
N ARG A 535 -20.19 7.10 -9.29
CA ARG A 535 -20.85 6.56 -10.50
C ARG A 535 -20.03 6.82 -11.77
N HIS A 536 -19.25 7.89 -11.78
CA HIS A 536 -18.41 8.30 -12.91
C HIS A 536 -17.00 7.67 -12.87
N SER A 537 -16.75 6.76 -11.92
CA SER A 537 -15.46 6.08 -11.87
C SER A 537 -15.21 5.30 -13.17
N PRO A 538 -14.00 5.39 -13.78
CA PRO A 538 -13.60 4.56 -14.92
C PRO A 538 -13.77 3.07 -14.66
N TYR A 539 -13.68 2.70 -13.37
CA TYR A 539 -13.69 1.34 -12.88
C TYR A 539 -15.09 0.88 -12.51
N ASN A 540 -16.09 1.76 -12.60
CA ASN A 540 -17.49 1.40 -12.53
C ASN A 540 -17.91 0.72 -13.84
N THR A 541 -17.25 -0.39 -14.17
CA THR A 541 -17.84 -1.38 -15.06
C THR A 541 -19.00 -1.95 -14.26
N LEU A 542 -20.24 -1.68 -14.68
CA LEU A 542 -21.43 -2.38 -14.21
C LEU A 542 -21.05 -3.85 -14.05
N SER A 543 -20.83 -4.28 -12.80
CA SER A 543 -20.28 -5.62 -12.54
C SER A 543 -21.29 -6.62 -13.11
N PHE A 544 -20.82 -7.82 -13.44
CA PHE A 544 -21.59 -8.99 -13.93
C PHE A 544 -23.08 -9.08 -13.56
N ASN A 545 -23.48 -8.53 -12.40
CA ASN A 545 -24.84 -8.49 -11.92
C ASN A 545 -25.82 -7.69 -12.80
N ASP A 546 -25.44 -6.55 -13.38
CA ASP A 546 -26.36 -5.80 -14.26
C ASP A 546 -26.60 -6.53 -15.58
N LEU A 547 -25.63 -7.34 -16.04
CA LEU A 547 -25.84 -8.25 -17.17
C LEU A 547 -26.79 -9.40 -16.81
N THR A 548 -26.75 -9.94 -15.58
CA THR A 548 -27.72 -10.95 -15.14
C THR A 548 -29.10 -10.37 -14.83
N ILE A 549 -29.19 -9.13 -14.33
CA ILE A 549 -30.47 -8.44 -14.09
C ILE A 549 -31.09 -8.06 -15.44
N SER A 550 -30.31 -7.47 -16.35
CA SER A 550 -30.73 -7.14 -17.72
C SER A 550 -31.13 -8.40 -18.50
N ALA A 551 -30.36 -9.49 -18.40
CA ALA A 551 -30.70 -10.80 -18.97
C ALA A 551 -32.00 -11.40 -18.42
N ARG A 552 -32.28 -11.23 -17.11
CA ARG A 552 -33.54 -11.65 -16.49
C ARG A 552 -34.73 -10.81 -16.95
N THR A 553 -34.55 -9.50 -17.14
CA THR A 553 -35.62 -8.64 -17.69
C THR A 553 -35.82 -8.82 -19.19
N ALA A 554 -34.79 -9.22 -19.93
CA ALA A 554 -34.83 -9.38 -21.39
C ALA A 554 -35.02 -10.84 -21.86
N ASN A 555 -35.11 -11.82 -20.95
CA ASN A 555 -35.25 -13.25 -21.26
C ASN A 555 -34.17 -13.80 -22.22
N VAL A 556 -32.96 -13.23 -22.19
CA VAL A 556 -31.80 -13.68 -22.98
C VAL A 556 -30.74 -14.27 -22.05
N SER A 557 -29.92 -15.19 -22.57
CA SER A 557 -28.81 -15.72 -21.78
C SER A 557 -27.78 -14.62 -21.48
N PRO A 558 -27.08 -14.67 -20.33
CA PRO A 558 -26.03 -13.70 -20.00
C PRO A 558 -24.93 -13.59 -21.06
N ALA A 559 -24.67 -14.69 -21.79
CA ALA A 559 -23.72 -14.72 -22.90
C ALA A 559 -24.20 -13.89 -24.11
N VAL A 560 -25.51 -13.92 -24.41
CA VAL A 560 -26.12 -13.13 -25.48
C VAL A 560 -26.21 -11.66 -25.10
N ALA A 561 -26.58 -11.36 -23.84
CA ALA A 561 -26.60 -9.98 -23.32
C ALA A 561 -25.20 -9.33 -23.32
N ALA A 562 -24.16 -10.11 -23.01
CA ALA A 562 -22.77 -9.65 -23.09
C ALA A 562 -22.30 -9.44 -24.54
N ALA A 563 -22.76 -10.26 -25.49
CA ALA A 563 -22.42 -10.14 -26.91
C ALA A 563 -23.13 -8.98 -27.63
N THR A 564 -24.18 -8.41 -27.03
CA THR A 564 -24.89 -7.21 -27.53
C THR A 564 -24.32 -5.89 -27.01
N LEU A 565 -23.36 -5.92 -26.07
CA LEU A 565 -22.68 -4.71 -25.62
C LEU A 565 -21.79 -4.13 -26.73
N PRO A 566 -21.54 -2.81 -26.77
CA PRO A 566 -20.50 -2.22 -27.62
C PRO A 566 -19.16 -2.94 -27.41
N GLU A 567 -18.38 -3.13 -28.48
CA GLU A 567 -17.12 -3.91 -28.49
C GLU A 567 -16.14 -3.48 -27.38
N GLU A 568 -16.12 -2.18 -27.05
CA GLU A 568 -15.31 -1.60 -25.97
C GLU A 568 -15.73 -2.08 -24.57
N GLN A 569 -17.03 -2.23 -24.32
CA GLN A 569 -17.56 -2.79 -23.08
C GLN A 569 -17.36 -4.31 -23.03
N GLN A 570 -17.37 -5.00 -24.17
CA GLN A 570 -16.97 -6.41 -24.24
C GLN A 570 -15.50 -6.59 -23.89
N ILE A 571 -14.61 -5.70 -24.36
CA ILE A 571 -13.18 -5.71 -24.02
C ILE A 571 -12.96 -5.37 -22.54
N ALA A 572 -13.69 -4.43 -21.95
CA ALA A 572 -13.64 -4.14 -20.52
C ALA A 572 -14.19 -5.31 -19.68
N THR A 573 -15.24 -5.99 -20.16
CA THR A 573 -15.83 -7.19 -19.54
C THR A 573 -14.91 -8.41 -19.68
N GLN A 574 -14.19 -8.54 -20.79
CA GLN A 574 -13.16 -9.57 -20.98
C GLN A 574 -11.92 -9.28 -20.14
N GLN A 575 -11.48 -8.03 -20.04
CA GLN A 575 -10.39 -7.62 -19.16
C GLN A 575 -10.74 -7.86 -17.69
N THR A 576 -11.96 -7.56 -17.25
CA THR A 576 -12.42 -7.89 -15.88
C THR A 576 -12.59 -9.39 -15.66
N LYS A 577 -13.07 -10.16 -16.65
CA LYS A 577 -13.11 -11.65 -16.61
C LYS A 577 -11.73 -12.28 -16.45
N THR A 578 -10.68 -11.72 -17.05
CA THR A 578 -9.34 -12.31 -16.96
C THR A 578 -8.55 -11.99 -15.69
N VAL A 579 -9.06 -11.14 -14.79
CA VAL A 579 -8.14 -10.43 -13.89
C VAL A 579 -8.13 -10.97 -12.45
N ASN A 580 -9.24 -11.22 -11.75
CA ASN A 580 -9.15 -11.65 -10.35
C ASN A 580 -9.09 -13.17 -10.20
N THR A 581 -7.87 -13.72 -10.04
CA THR A 581 -7.66 -15.13 -9.69
C THR A 581 -7.95 -15.43 -8.22
N THR A 582 -8.10 -14.40 -7.37
CA THR A 582 -8.38 -14.53 -5.94
C THR A 582 -9.40 -13.49 -5.44
N THR A 583 -10.04 -13.76 -4.31
CA THR A 583 -10.88 -12.81 -3.56
C THR A 583 -10.03 -11.72 -2.91
N HIS A 584 -10.71 -10.66 -2.44
CA HIS A 584 -10.10 -9.61 -1.62
C HIS A 584 -9.88 -10.10 -0.18
N TYR A 585 -9.00 -9.42 0.55
CA TYR A 585 -8.97 -9.53 2.00
C TYR A 585 -10.32 -9.11 2.59
N ASN A 586 -10.88 -9.91 3.49
CA ASN A 586 -12.10 -9.60 4.23
C ASN A 586 -11.73 -9.17 5.65
N LEU A 587 -11.15 -7.97 5.76
CA LEU A 587 -10.61 -7.43 7.01
C LEU A 587 -11.26 -6.09 7.36
N LEU A 588 -11.93 -6.01 8.50
CA LEU A 588 -12.41 -4.75 9.05
C LEU A 588 -11.21 -3.85 9.37
N ARG A 589 -11.27 -2.59 8.91
CA ARG A 589 -10.16 -1.62 8.96
C ARG A 589 -8.85 -2.11 8.35
N HIS A 590 -8.87 -3.21 7.60
CA HIS A 590 -7.68 -3.89 7.06
C HIS A 590 -6.80 -4.56 8.14
N ASN A 591 -7.38 -4.85 9.31
CA ASN A 591 -6.64 -5.36 10.47
C ASN A 591 -7.14 -6.70 11.02
N ALA A 592 -8.45 -6.95 11.08
CA ALA A 592 -8.97 -8.22 11.61
C ALA A 592 -10.21 -8.68 10.85
N SER A 593 -10.43 -10.00 10.78
CA SER A 593 -11.60 -10.53 10.11
C SER A 593 -12.88 -10.29 10.93
N PRO A 594 -14.02 -10.03 10.28
CA PRO A 594 -15.32 -9.99 10.95
C PRO A 594 -15.60 -11.23 11.81
N TRP A 595 -15.20 -12.41 11.34
CA TRP A 595 -15.36 -13.66 12.07
C TRP A 595 -14.56 -13.66 13.38
N CYS A 596 -13.27 -13.29 13.34
CA CYS A 596 -12.42 -13.27 14.53
C CYS A 596 -12.96 -12.27 15.57
N LEU A 597 -13.40 -11.11 15.11
CA LEU A 597 -14.01 -10.07 15.95
C LEU A 597 -15.30 -10.56 16.62
N ALA A 598 -16.19 -11.21 15.87
CA ALA A 598 -17.47 -11.69 16.38
C ALA A 598 -17.35 -12.90 17.32
N HIS A 599 -16.35 -13.76 17.10
CA HIS A 599 -16.10 -14.97 17.90
C HIS A 599 -15.07 -14.75 19.01
N ASN A 600 -14.65 -13.51 19.23
CA ASN A 600 -13.69 -13.13 20.27
C ASN A 600 -12.35 -13.90 20.16
N ASP A 601 -11.91 -14.15 18.92
CA ASP A 601 -10.62 -14.78 18.63
C ASP A 601 -9.51 -13.74 18.53
N HIS A 602 -8.81 -13.56 19.64
CA HIS A 602 -7.70 -12.62 19.78
C HIS A 602 -6.35 -13.24 19.40
N SER A 603 -6.31 -14.40 18.73
CA SER A 603 -5.04 -15.06 18.41
C SER A 603 -4.36 -14.52 17.16
N ILE A 604 -5.04 -13.74 16.32
CA ILE A 604 -4.49 -13.23 15.06
C ILE A 604 -4.96 -11.80 14.75
N ALA A 605 -4.06 -11.02 14.13
CA ALA A 605 -4.38 -9.77 13.46
C ALA A 605 -3.42 -9.53 12.29
N PHE A 606 -3.81 -8.64 11.39
CA PHE A 606 -3.06 -8.18 10.24
C PHE A 606 -2.62 -6.72 10.47
N VAL A 607 -1.40 -6.39 10.09
CA VAL A 607 -0.82 -5.05 10.33
C VAL A 607 -0.17 -4.51 9.07
N GLY A 608 -0.50 -3.27 8.72
CA GLY A 608 0.09 -2.60 7.56
C GLY A 608 -0.34 -3.19 6.20
N MET A 609 -1.55 -3.76 6.13
CA MET A 609 -2.14 -4.31 4.89
C MET A 609 -2.81 -3.23 4.01
N THR A 610 -2.32 -2.00 4.10
CA THR A 610 -2.86 -0.83 3.38
C THR A 610 -1.75 -0.12 2.63
N ALA A 611 -1.97 0.22 1.36
CA ALA A 611 -1.10 1.16 0.66
C ALA A 611 -1.57 2.59 0.94
N THR A 612 -0.63 3.49 1.22
CA THR A 612 -0.97 4.85 1.66
C THR A 612 0.22 5.81 1.50
N THR A 613 -0.07 7.10 1.42
CA THR A 613 0.92 8.18 1.37
C THR A 613 1.62 8.42 2.71
N GLN A 614 1.05 7.97 3.83
CA GLN A 614 1.61 8.10 5.18
C GLN A 614 1.92 6.72 5.81
N THR A 615 2.76 5.93 5.13
CA THR A 615 3.00 4.51 5.47
C THR A 615 3.42 4.28 6.92
N ALA A 616 4.33 5.11 7.44
CA ALA A 616 4.88 4.91 8.78
C ALA A 616 3.83 5.14 9.90
N ILE A 617 3.08 6.24 9.81
CA ILE A 617 2.05 6.60 10.81
C ILE A 617 0.90 5.61 10.78
N VAL A 618 0.43 5.26 9.58
CA VAL A 618 -0.61 4.25 9.41
C VAL A 618 -0.15 2.90 9.95
N ALA A 619 1.12 2.52 9.77
CA ALA A 619 1.66 1.32 10.37
C ALA A 619 1.65 1.36 11.91
N GLU A 620 1.95 2.50 12.55
CA GLU A 620 1.87 2.65 14.02
C GLU A 620 0.43 2.55 14.55
N LEU A 621 -0.52 3.23 13.91
CA LEU A 621 -1.94 3.14 14.27
C LEU A 621 -2.50 1.73 14.06
N SER A 622 -2.19 1.13 12.90
CA SER A 622 -2.55 -0.24 12.55
C SER A 622 -1.96 -1.26 13.54
N ALA A 623 -0.71 -1.04 13.98
CA ALA A 623 -0.05 -1.85 14.99
C ALA A 623 -0.73 -1.72 16.36
N LEU A 624 -0.99 -0.51 16.84
CA LEU A 624 -1.67 -0.28 18.13
C LEU A 624 -3.07 -0.89 18.13
N TRP A 625 -3.84 -0.68 17.06
CA TRP A 625 -5.17 -1.29 16.89
C TRP A 625 -5.10 -2.82 16.96
N SER A 626 -4.15 -3.43 16.24
CA SER A 626 -4.03 -4.89 16.13
C SER A 626 -3.53 -5.53 17.42
N VAL A 627 -2.55 -4.92 18.08
CA VAL A 627 -2.04 -5.40 19.37
C VAL A 627 -3.10 -5.22 20.44
N ALA A 628 -3.82 -4.09 20.48
CA ALA A 628 -4.94 -3.88 21.39
C ALA A 628 -6.05 -4.93 21.17
N TRP A 629 -6.37 -5.27 19.91
CA TRP A 629 -7.28 -6.38 19.61
C TRP A 629 -6.75 -7.71 20.14
N CYS A 630 -5.51 -8.08 19.83
CA CYS A 630 -4.92 -9.36 20.24
C CYS A 630 -4.80 -9.49 21.77
N GLU A 631 -4.68 -8.38 22.48
CA GLU A 631 -4.62 -8.35 23.95
C GLU A 631 -6.01 -8.09 24.59
N GLY A 632 -7.10 -8.09 23.81
CA GLY A 632 -8.47 -7.94 24.33
C GLY A 632 -8.78 -6.56 24.92
N LEU A 633 -8.07 -5.52 24.50
CA LEU A 633 -8.19 -4.14 24.99
C LEU A 633 -9.08 -3.26 24.12
N LEU A 634 -9.53 -3.76 22.96
CA LEU A 634 -10.35 -3.03 21.99
C LEU A 634 -11.85 -3.26 22.25
N GLU A 635 -12.65 -2.18 22.24
CA GLU A 635 -14.10 -2.26 22.46
C GLU A 635 -14.83 -2.44 21.12
N VAL A 636 -15.45 -3.61 20.92
CA VAL A 636 -16.14 -3.95 19.65
C VAL A 636 -17.28 -2.97 19.33
N ASP A 637 -17.97 -2.44 20.34
CA ASP A 637 -19.06 -1.46 20.15
C ASP A 637 -18.59 -0.19 19.42
N ARG A 638 -17.37 0.27 19.71
CA ARG A 638 -16.79 1.44 19.02
C ARG A 638 -16.55 1.17 17.53
N LEU A 639 -16.27 -0.08 17.17
CA LEU A 639 -16.09 -0.48 15.77
C LEU A 639 -17.40 -0.37 14.99
N LEU A 640 -18.54 -0.53 15.65
CA LEU A 640 -19.87 -0.44 15.03
C LEU A 640 -20.40 1.00 14.93
N ALA A 641 -19.84 1.94 15.69
CA ALA A 641 -20.31 3.32 15.75
C ALA A 641 -20.19 4.03 14.38
N PRO A 642 -21.23 4.76 13.92
CA PRO A 642 -21.15 5.61 12.74
C PRO A 642 -20.14 6.74 12.97
N MET A 643 -19.41 7.13 11.93
CA MET A 643 -18.41 8.17 12.04
C MET A 643 -18.96 9.54 11.65
N ASN A 644 -18.93 10.47 12.60
CA ASN A 644 -19.32 11.86 12.39
C ASN A 644 -18.27 12.80 13.00
N MET A 645 -17.44 13.42 12.16
CA MET A 645 -16.38 14.34 12.61
C MET A 645 -16.91 15.55 13.40
N ASP A 646 -18.17 15.96 13.21
CA ASP A 646 -18.74 17.14 13.88
C ASP A 646 -18.97 16.92 15.38
N HIS A 647 -18.99 15.66 15.84
CA HIS A 647 -19.36 15.28 17.21
C HIS A 647 -18.37 14.30 17.87
N ILE A 648 -17.16 14.19 17.32
CA ILE A 648 -16.22 13.10 17.62
C ILE A 648 -15.76 13.02 19.08
N ASN A 649 -15.71 14.14 19.80
CA ASN A 649 -15.31 14.20 21.20
C ASN A 649 -16.50 14.07 22.18
N ASN A 650 -17.72 13.85 21.68
CA ASN A 650 -18.92 13.73 22.51
C ASN A 650 -19.32 12.26 22.63
N HIS A 651 -18.58 11.53 23.47
CA HIS A 651 -18.71 10.08 23.67
C HIS A 651 -20.12 9.65 24.11
N ASP A 652 -20.90 10.55 24.72
CA ASP A 652 -22.23 10.25 25.30
C ASP A 652 -23.34 10.00 24.25
N ARG A 653 -23.14 10.36 22.97
CA ARG A 653 -24.21 10.22 21.93
C ARG A 653 -24.12 8.95 21.07
N ASN A 654 -23.07 8.15 21.20
CA ASN A 654 -22.97 6.85 20.52
C ASN A 654 -23.59 5.68 21.33
N ALA A 655 -24.20 5.98 22.48
CA ALA A 655 -24.70 5.03 23.47
C ALA A 655 -25.86 4.10 23.04
N ASN A 656 -26.35 4.18 21.79
CA ASN A 656 -27.48 3.38 21.32
C ASN A 656 -27.11 2.24 20.35
N ILE A 657 -25.82 1.98 20.10
CA ILE A 657 -25.37 0.82 19.33
C ILE A 657 -24.67 -0.13 20.30
N THR A 658 -25.45 -0.95 20.99
CA THR A 658 -24.90 -2.09 21.73
C THR A 658 -24.59 -3.22 20.74
N SER A 659 -23.42 -3.84 20.85
CA SER A 659 -23.17 -5.11 20.17
C SER A 659 -24.25 -6.10 20.56
N SER A 660 -24.68 -6.90 19.58
CA SER A 660 -25.53 -8.03 19.88
C SER A 660 -24.70 -9.05 20.67
N SER A 661 -25.31 -9.67 21.69
CA SER A 661 -24.69 -10.82 22.36
C SER A 661 -24.65 -12.06 21.47
N ASP A 662 -25.34 -12.06 20.32
CA ASP A 662 -25.29 -13.12 19.32
C ASP A 662 -24.10 -12.89 18.36
N PRO A 663 -23.09 -13.79 18.36
CA PRO A 663 -21.95 -13.71 17.44
C PRO A 663 -22.35 -13.64 15.96
N ALA A 664 -23.44 -14.30 15.55
CA ALA A 664 -23.85 -14.32 14.15
C ALA A 664 -24.40 -12.95 13.70
N GLU A 665 -25.15 -12.26 14.56
CA GLU A 665 -25.65 -10.91 14.28
C GLU A 665 -24.51 -9.89 14.28
N LEU A 666 -23.58 -10.02 15.23
CA LEU A 666 -22.38 -9.18 15.30
C LEU A 666 -21.50 -9.35 14.06
N GLU A 667 -21.23 -10.58 13.65
CA GLU A 667 -20.49 -10.90 12.42
C GLU A 667 -21.15 -10.26 11.21
N ALA A 668 -22.48 -10.37 11.06
CA ALA A 668 -23.20 -9.75 9.94
C ALA A 668 -23.06 -8.22 9.89
N LYS A 669 -23.01 -7.53 11.05
CA LYS A 669 -22.77 -6.09 11.13
C LYS A 669 -21.33 -5.72 10.73
N LEU A 670 -20.35 -6.51 11.17
CA LEU A 670 -18.94 -6.32 10.86
C LEU A 670 -18.63 -6.63 9.39
N ASP A 671 -19.22 -7.68 8.85
CA ASP A 671 -19.20 -8.03 7.43
C ASP A 671 -19.79 -6.90 6.58
N TRP A 672 -20.91 -6.32 7.01
CA TRP A 672 -21.51 -5.19 6.30
C TRP A 672 -20.57 -3.99 6.20
N GLN A 673 -19.90 -3.61 7.29
CA GLN A 673 -18.90 -2.54 7.25
C GLN A 673 -17.71 -2.89 6.36
N THR A 674 -17.24 -4.14 6.42
CA THR A 674 -16.12 -4.61 5.60
C THR A 674 -16.50 -4.62 4.11
N ALA A 675 -17.73 -5.01 3.79
CA ALA A 675 -18.27 -4.94 2.44
C ALA A 675 -18.36 -3.49 1.93
N LEU A 676 -18.81 -2.53 2.74
CA LEU A 676 -18.80 -1.11 2.37
C LEU A 676 -17.38 -0.61 2.09
N GLN A 677 -16.41 -0.95 2.93
CA GLN A 677 -15.01 -0.58 2.74
C GLN A 677 -14.44 -1.17 1.44
N ASN A 678 -14.62 -2.47 1.21
CA ASN A 678 -14.09 -3.15 0.03
C ASN A 678 -14.75 -2.67 -1.28
N ASN A 679 -16.07 -2.45 -1.28
CA ASN A 679 -16.77 -1.88 -2.44
C ASN A 679 -16.35 -0.43 -2.69
N PHE A 680 -16.10 0.35 -1.64
CA PHE A 680 -15.58 1.70 -1.79
C PHE A 680 -14.22 1.69 -2.50
N MET A 681 -13.29 0.84 -2.05
CA MET A 681 -11.98 0.70 -2.72
C MET A 681 -12.12 0.24 -4.17
N HIS A 682 -13.04 -0.69 -4.45
CA HIS A 682 -13.31 -1.13 -5.80
C HIS A 682 -13.86 0.00 -6.69
N LEU A 683 -14.86 0.75 -6.22
CA LEU A 683 -15.39 1.89 -6.95
C LEU A 683 -14.34 3.01 -7.13
N ARG A 684 -13.47 3.20 -6.14
CA ARG A 684 -12.49 4.30 -6.12
C ARG A 684 -11.26 4.02 -6.98
N TRP A 685 -10.74 2.79 -6.96
CA TRP A 685 -9.43 2.43 -7.54
C TRP A 685 -9.50 1.26 -8.55
N GLY A 686 -10.64 0.58 -8.67
CA GLY A 686 -10.86 -0.52 -9.61
C GLY A 686 -10.24 -1.86 -9.21
N SER A 687 -10.59 -2.94 -9.91
CA SER A 687 -10.25 -4.32 -9.52
C SER A 687 -8.77 -4.64 -9.44
N ARG A 688 -7.90 -3.94 -10.19
CA ARG A 688 -6.45 -4.16 -10.17
C ARG A 688 -5.81 -3.60 -8.91
N LEU A 689 -6.32 -2.48 -8.41
CA LEU A 689 -5.78 -1.75 -7.26
C LEU A 689 -6.60 -1.98 -5.98
N SER A 690 -7.84 -2.49 -6.10
CA SER A 690 -8.69 -2.82 -4.95
C SER A 690 -8.38 -4.17 -4.30
N ARG A 691 -7.42 -4.93 -4.84
CA ARG A 691 -6.95 -6.21 -4.27
C ARG A 691 -6.24 -6.00 -2.93
N ASP A 692 -5.48 -4.92 -2.89
CA ASP A 692 -4.86 -4.37 -1.72
C ASP A 692 -5.62 -3.10 -1.34
N SER A 693 -5.58 -2.75 -0.07
CA SER A 693 -6.43 -1.68 0.44
C SER A 693 -5.74 -0.33 0.30
N ASP A 694 -5.97 0.33 -0.84
CA ASP A 694 -5.40 1.63 -1.16
C ASP A 694 -6.13 2.76 -0.43
N VAL A 695 -5.56 3.19 0.70
CA VAL A 695 -6.01 4.35 1.49
C VAL A 695 -5.09 5.54 1.22
N ILE A 696 -5.27 6.15 0.04
CA ILE A 696 -4.34 7.16 -0.48
C ILE A 696 -4.81 8.56 -0.13
N LEU A 697 -5.98 8.96 -0.61
CA LEU A 697 -6.51 10.32 -0.41
C LEU A 697 -7.42 10.40 0.82
N GLU A 698 -7.94 9.25 1.23
CA GLU A 698 -8.78 9.06 2.40
C GLU A 698 -7.94 8.82 3.67
N VAL A 699 -6.60 8.87 3.57
CA VAL A 699 -5.65 8.52 4.64
C VAL A 699 -5.94 9.26 5.95
N GLN A 700 -6.23 10.57 5.89
CA GLN A 700 -6.49 11.33 7.12
C GLN A 700 -7.76 10.85 7.82
N THR A 701 -8.86 10.67 7.09
CA THR A 701 -10.11 10.15 7.67
C THR A 701 -9.97 8.71 8.16
N TYR A 702 -9.13 7.89 7.52
CA TYR A 702 -8.82 6.55 7.99
C TYR A 702 -8.05 6.58 9.31
N MET A 703 -7.02 7.43 9.43
CA MET A 703 -6.29 7.62 10.69
C MET A 703 -7.21 8.15 11.79
N ASP A 704 -8.06 9.13 11.48
CA ASP A 704 -9.07 9.65 12.39
C ASP A 704 -9.99 8.52 12.89
N ARG A 705 -10.41 7.60 12.01
CA ARG A 705 -11.19 6.42 12.41
C ARG A 705 -10.41 5.49 13.33
N MET A 706 -9.16 5.19 13.01
CA MET A 706 -8.34 4.31 13.85
C MET A 706 -8.18 4.88 15.26
N CYS A 707 -8.00 6.20 15.38
CA CYS A 707 -8.02 6.89 16.68
C CYS A 707 -9.35 6.70 17.42
N VAL A 708 -10.50 6.88 16.76
CA VAL A 708 -11.82 6.66 17.37
C VAL A 708 -11.98 5.22 17.87
N ASP A 709 -11.62 4.24 17.05
CA ASP A 709 -11.71 2.82 17.41
C ASP A 709 -10.85 2.52 18.66
N LEU A 710 -9.68 3.16 18.77
CA LEU A 710 -8.78 3.08 19.92
C LEU A 710 -9.20 3.93 21.13
N GLY A 711 -10.14 4.85 20.97
CA GLY A 711 -10.51 5.85 21.99
C GLY A 711 -9.55 7.03 22.13
N LEU A 712 -8.61 7.18 21.21
CA LEU A 712 -7.66 8.28 21.19
C LEU A 712 -8.33 9.57 20.72
N ARG A 713 -7.74 10.70 21.12
CA ARG A 713 -8.14 12.00 20.57
C ARG A 713 -7.81 12.08 19.09
N VAL A 714 -8.78 12.59 18.33
CA VAL A 714 -8.70 12.79 16.87
C VAL A 714 -8.17 14.18 16.54
N ASP A 715 -8.35 15.16 17.43
CA ASP A 715 -7.86 16.52 17.29
C ASP A 715 -6.37 16.64 17.70
N ARG A 716 -5.50 15.94 16.96
CA ARG A 716 -4.07 15.77 17.26
C ARG A 716 -3.29 17.08 17.35
N LYS A 717 -3.55 18.03 16.45
CA LYS A 717 -2.88 19.33 16.41
C LYS A 717 -3.39 20.26 17.51
N ARG A 718 -4.66 20.14 17.90
CA ARG A 718 -5.19 20.81 19.09
C ARG A 718 -4.55 20.24 20.34
N LEU A 719 -4.47 18.91 20.47
CA LEU A 719 -3.80 18.24 21.59
C LEU A 719 -2.35 18.74 21.74
N ALA A 720 -1.57 18.73 20.65
CA ALA A 720 -0.20 19.25 20.66
C ALA A 720 -0.13 20.73 21.10
N MET A 721 -1.07 21.56 20.65
CA MET A 721 -1.14 22.97 21.07
C MET A 721 -1.48 23.12 22.56
N GLU A 722 -2.38 22.30 23.09
CA GLU A 722 -2.70 22.29 24.53
C GLU A 722 -1.47 21.90 25.38
N GLU A 723 -0.68 20.92 24.90
CA GLU A 723 0.58 20.52 25.53
C GLU A 723 1.64 21.63 25.47
N GLU A 724 1.79 22.31 24.33
CA GLU A 724 2.67 23.49 24.17
C GLU A 724 2.31 24.60 25.17
N LEU A 725 1.01 24.91 25.30
CA LEU A 725 0.52 25.91 26.24
C LEU A 725 0.76 25.51 27.69
N ALA A 726 0.56 24.23 28.03
CA ALA A 726 0.82 23.72 29.37
C ALA A 726 2.33 23.76 29.71
N ALA A 727 3.19 23.39 28.76
CA ALA A 727 4.64 23.47 28.92
C ALA A 727 5.12 24.92 29.11
N ALA A 728 4.57 25.86 28.33
CA ALA A 728 4.87 27.29 28.47
C ALA A 728 4.45 27.84 29.85
N ALA A 729 3.31 27.42 30.37
CA ALA A 729 2.84 27.80 31.71
C ALA A 729 3.75 27.26 32.83
N MET A 730 4.34 26.08 32.64
CA MET A 730 5.34 25.52 33.58
C MET A 730 6.70 26.23 33.48
N GLY A 731 7.15 26.57 32.26
CA GLY A 731 8.44 27.21 31.98
C GLY A 731 8.53 28.72 32.29
N GLY A 732 7.39 29.40 32.47
CA GLY A 732 7.32 30.84 32.78
C GLY A 732 7.57 31.22 34.24
N SER A 733 7.74 30.26 35.15
CA SER A 733 7.92 30.53 36.59
C SER A 733 9.40 30.74 36.97
N GLY A 734 9.94 31.89 36.60
CA GLY A 734 11.15 32.42 37.22
C GLY A 734 10.92 32.70 38.71
N LYS A 735 11.53 31.90 39.59
CA LYS A 735 11.59 32.00 41.07
C LYS A 735 10.27 31.79 41.82
N GLY A 736 10.11 30.59 42.36
CA GLY A 736 9.19 30.31 43.47
C GLY A 736 8.79 28.84 43.48
N ALA A 737 9.16 28.11 44.52
CA ALA A 737 8.80 26.72 44.72
C ALA A 737 7.27 26.56 44.88
N ASN A 738 6.56 26.33 43.77
CA ASN A 738 5.21 25.76 43.69
C ASN A 738 4.88 25.31 42.23
N GLY A 739 5.87 24.74 41.53
CA GLY A 739 5.81 24.44 40.08
C GLY A 739 5.01 23.19 39.66
N GLY A 740 3.92 22.85 40.36
CA GLY A 740 3.15 21.62 40.09
C GLY A 740 1.70 21.83 39.62
N GLU A 741 1.06 22.95 39.97
CA GLU A 741 -0.38 23.14 39.74
C GLU A 741 -0.71 23.87 38.43
N GLY A 742 0.08 24.88 38.04
CA GLY A 742 -0.23 25.71 36.85
C GLY A 742 -0.23 24.95 35.52
N GLY A 743 0.59 23.90 35.36
CA GLY A 743 0.57 23.07 34.15
C GLY A 743 -0.68 22.18 34.05
N LYS A 744 -1.21 21.73 35.19
CA LYS A 744 -2.45 20.93 35.25
C LYS A 744 -3.70 21.78 35.04
N GLU A 745 -3.68 23.06 35.43
CA GLU A 745 -4.78 24.00 35.15
C GLU A 745 -4.94 24.32 33.66
N VAL A 746 -3.88 24.20 32.85
CA VAL A 746 -3.93 24.47 31.41
C VAL A 746 -4.39 23.25 30.60
N LEU A 747 -4.03 22.03 31.03
CA LEU A 747 -4.52 20.81 30.39
C LEU A 747 -6.01 20.58 30.74
N GLY A 748 -6.88 20.70 29.74
CA GLY A 748 -8.32 20.49 29.89
C GLY A 748 -9.14 21.75 30.22
N ARG A 749 -8.53 22.94 30.31
CA ARG A 749 -9.31 24.20 30.34
C ARG A 749 -9.95 24.48 28.98
N ALA A 750 -11.06 25.20 29.00
CA ALA A 750 -11.61 25.75 27.77
C ALA A 750 -10.60 26.71 27.11
N LEU A 751 -10.33 26.47 25.82
CA LEU A 751 -9.53 27.38 25.00
C LEU A 751 -10.31 28.70 24.81
N THR A 752 -9.60 29.81 24.81
CA THR A 752 -10.16 31.11 24.39
C THR A 752 -10.61 31.03 22.93
N PHE A 753 -11.41 31.99 22.46
CA PHE A 753 -11.82 32.04 21.06
C PHE A 753 -10.62 32.09 20.10
N GLY A 754 -9.59 32.89 20.43
CA GLY A 754 -8.38 33.01 19.61
C GLY A 754 -7.56 31.72 19.56
N GLU A 755 -7.39 31.04 20.70
CA GLU A 755 -6.75 29.72 20.78
C GLU A 755 -7.56 28.67 20.01
N SER A 756 -8.89 28.66 20.17
CA SER A 756 -9.79 27.75 19.45
C SER A 756 -9.72 27.93 17.94
N TRP A 757 -9.69 29.17 17.46
CA TRP A 757 -9.52 29.49 16.05
C TRP A 757 -8.15 29.05 15.52
N THR A 758 -7.10 29.23 16.32
CA THR A 758 -5.74 28.81 15.96
C THR A 758 -5.64 27.29 15.88
N ALA A 759 -6.19 26.57 16.86
CA ALA A 759 -6.30 25.11 16.84
C ALA A 759 -7.06 24.65 15.60
N TRP A 760 -8.20 25.26 15.28
CA TRP A 760 -8.98 24.91 14.09
C TRP A 760 -8.17 25.10 12.80
N LYS A 761 -7.45 26.21 12.65
CA LYS A 761 -6.57 26.44 11.48
C LYS A 761 -5.47 25.38 11.39
N ARG A 762 -4.82 25.02 12.50
CA ARG A 762 -3.81 23.95 12.52
C ARG A 762 -4.44 22.63 12.07
N GLU A 763 -5.54 22.23 12.69
CA GLU A 763 -6.28 20.98 12.41
C GLU A 763 -6.73 20.81 10.95
N TRP A 764 -7.17 21.90 10.31
CA TRP A 764 -7.73 21.85 8.96
C TRP A 764 -6.74 22.15 7.85
N LEU A 765 -5.80 23.08 8.06
CA LEU A 765 -4.96 23.62 6.99
C LEU A 765 -3.52 23.11 7.02
N GLN A 766 -3.01 22.62 8.15
CA GLN A 766 -1.67 22.04 8.21
C GLN A 766 -1.71 20.55 7.88
N GLY A 767 -0.66 20.06 7.22
CA GLY A 767 -0.47 18.63 6.99
C GLY A 767 -0.23 17.90 8.30
N TYR A 768 -0.78 16.68 8.40
CA TYR A 768 -0.46 15.81 9.53
C TYR A 768 0.89 15.13 9.26
N THR A 769 1.70 15.07 10.29
CA THR A 769 3.06 14.50 10.27
C THR A 769 3.22 13.51 11.43
N SER A 770 4.31 12.75 11.42
CA SER A 770 4.55 11.75 12.47
C SER A 770 4.64 12.35 13.87
N ALA A 771 5.04 13.62 13.97
CA ALA A 771 5.10 14.35 15.24
C ALA A 771 3.72 14.52 15.90
N ASP A 772 2.65 14.66 15.12
CA ASP A 772 1.27 14.83 15.63
C ASP A 772 0.73 13.55 16.30
N TYR A 773 1.39 12.41 16.05
CA TYR A 773 1.02 11.09 16.55
C TYR A 773 2.03 10.54 17.58
N ARG A 774 2.88 11.41 18.14
CA ARG A 774 3.77 11.04 19.25
C ARG A 774 2.99 10.60 20.48
N GLY A 775 3.54 9.61 21.19
CA GLY A 775 3.01 9.18 22.49
C GLY A 775 1.66 8.47 22.44
N MET A 776 1.15 8.07 21.27
CA MET A 776 -0.18 7.42 21.16
C MET A 776 -0.32 6.15 22.01
N VAL A 777 0.74 5.35 22.13
CA VAL A 777 0.71 4.14 22.96
C VAL A 777 0.56 4.51 24.44
N ASP A 778 1.28 5.55 24.89
CA ASP A 778 1.19 6.05 26.26
C ASP A 778 -0.17 6.69 26.54
N GLU A 779 -0.71 7.45 25.59
CA GLU A 779 -2.07 8.00 25.62
C GLU A 779 -3.11 6.88 25.77
N PHE A 780 -2.99 5.83 24.96
CA PHE A 780 -3.87 4.65 25.02
C PHE A 780 -3.80 3.94 26.37
N VAL A 781 -2.59 3.67 26.88
CA VAL A 781 -2.38 3.03 28.18
C VAL A 781 -2.96 3.89 29.30
N ALA A 782 -2.68 5.20 29.31
CA ALA A 782 -3.18 6.13 30.31
C ALA A 782 -4.71 6.22 30.31
N MET A 783 -5.33 6.19 29.12
CA MET A 783 -6.78 6.12 28.99
C MET A 783 -7.33 4.82 29.58
N LYS A 784 -6.76 3.67 29.19
CA LYS A 784 -7.24 2.36 29.65
C LYS A 784 -7.02 2.09 31.13
N LEU A 785 -6.01 2.69 31.76
CA LEU A 785 -5.81 2.60 33.21
C LEU A 785 -6.80 3.48 34.01
N LYS A 786 -7.41 4.49 33.38
CA LYS A 786 -8.43 5.35 34.01
C LYS A 786 -9.83 4.75 33.94
N GLN A 787 -10.10 3.93 32.93
CA GLN A 787 -11.34 3.14 32.75
C GLN A 787 -11.32 1.94 33.69
#